data_AF-A0A3S3NG15-F1
#
_entry.id   AF-A0A3S3NG15-F1
#
_cell.length_a   1.000
_cell.length_b   1.000
_cell.length_c   1.000
_cell.angle_alpha   90.00
_cell.angle_beta   90.00
_cell.angle_gamma   90.00
#
_symmetry.space_group_name_H-M   'P 1'
#
loop_
_entity.id
_entity.type
_entity.pdbx_description
1 polymer ?
#
loop_
_entity_poly.entity_id
_entity_poly.type
_entity_poly.pdbx_seq_one_letter_code
_entity_poly.pdbx_strand_id
1 'polypeptide(L)'
;MQRMGGDLENYSDTESVGSDRVAFSGPLSGPLNKRGGRKSARFNLPESTSIVGGGGGGGGGDEAYVEITLDVRDDSVAVHSVKPAGGGGVEIEDPEVTLLAKTLEKRSSFGSSVIRSASSRIRQVSQELRRLASINKRPAPSRLDRTKSAAAHALKGLKFISKTDGGAGWAAVEKRFDELAVNGVLSRPLFGQCIGMKESKEFAGELFDALARRRNLTGNTVTKSEVKEFWEQISDQSFDSRLQTFFDMVDKDADGRITEEEVKEIITLSASANKLSKIQDQAEEYAALIMEELDPDNLGYIDIHNLEMLLLQAPNQSMRGGTTNSRNLSQMLSQKLKPTKESNPIRRWYQSTKYFLEDNWKRVWVMALWLGIMAGLFTYKFIQYRHRAVYDIMGYCVCTAKGAAETLKFNMALILLPVCRNTITWLRNKTKLGMAVPFDDNLNFHKVIAVGIAIGVGLHGGAHLTCDFPRLLHATEAEYEPMKPYFGDKQPPNYWWFVKGVEGVTGIVMVVLMAIAFTLATPWFRRNKLNLPKSIKKLTGFNAFWYSHHLFVIVYVLLIVHGIYLYLSKEWYKKTTWMYIAIPVILYASERLIRAFRSGIKPVKILKVAVYPGNVLSLHMSKPQGFKYKSGQYMFVNCAAVSPFEWHPFSITSAPRDDYLSVHIRTLGDWTRQLKTVFSEVCQAPTAGKSGLLRADHMQGANSPHFPRVLIDGPYGAPAQDYKQYEVVLLVGLGIGATPFISIVKDIVNNMKAREEEEEELERGTSKPNGAKKSGFKTRRAYFYWVTREQGSFDWFKNVMNEVAEADHKGAIELHNYCTSVYEEGDARSALIAMLQSLNHAKNGVDVVSGTRVKSHFAKPNWRNVYKRIALNHRDERVGVFYCGNAGPTKDLRQLAWDFSHKTSTKFDFHKENF
;
A
#
# COMPACT_ATOMS: atom_id res chain seq x y z
N MET A 1 -41.62 -48.88 -8.64
CA MET A 1 -41.92 -50.08 -9.44
C MET A 1 -40.65 -50.43 -10.23
N GLN A 2 -40.00 -51.52 -9.80
CA GLN A 2 -38.98 -52.37 -10.44
C GLN A 2 -37.74 -51.80 -11.17
N ARG A 3 -36.56 -52.07 -10.58
CA ARG A 3 -35.40 -52.83 -11.13
C ARG A 3 -34.37 -52.95 -9.97
N MET A 4 -34.22 -54.09 -9.27
CA MET A 4 -33.32 -55.23 -9.54
C MET A 4 -32.01 -54.81 -10.21
N GLY A 5 -30.78 -55.06 -9.72
CA GLY A 5 -30.18 -56.02 -8.76
C GLY A 5 -28.77 -56.29 -9.34
N GLY A 6 -27.65 -56.07 -8.66
CA GLY A 6 -26.97 -57.04 -7.81
C GLY A 6 -25.45 -56.94 -8.03
N ASP A 7 -24.69 -57.23 -6.98
CA ASP A 7 -23.28 -56.92 -6.70
C ASP A 7 -22.22 -57.65 -7.54
N LEU A 8 -21.00 -57.07 -7.60
CA LEU A 8 -19.74 -57.82 -7.39
C LEU A 8 -18.54 -56.88 -7.12
N GLU A 9 -17.68 -57.38 -6.25
CA GLU A 9 -16.69 -56.69 -5.43
C GLU A 9 -15.31 -56.42 -6.09
N ASN A 10 -14.56 -55.51 -5.44
CA ASN A 10 -13.16 -55.62 -5.02
C ASN A 10 -11.95 -55.08 -5.85
N TYR A 11 -11.10 -54.37 -5.09
CA TYR A 11 -9.71 -53.88 -5.30
C TYR A 11 -9.48 -52.73 -6.32
N SER A 12 -8.72 -51.66 -6.07
CA SER A 12 -7.72 -51.33 -5.03
C SER A 12 -7.35 -49.82 -5.09
N ASP A 13 -7.20 -49.21 -3.92
CA ASP A 13 -6.20 -48.21 -3.48
C ASP A 13 -5.69 -47.09 -4.43
N THR A 14 -5.83 -45.82 -3.99
CA THR A 14 -4.69 -45.02 -3.49
C THR A 14 -5.12 -43.63 -2.95
N GLU A 15 -5.08 -43.56 -1.62
CA GLU A 15 -4.69 -42.47 -0.70
C GLU A 15 -4.77 -40.99 -1.12
N SER A 16 -5.70 -40.29 -0.45
CA SER A 16 -5.68 -38.87 -0.15
C SER A 16 -4.98 -38.60 1.19
N VAL A 17 -3.88 -37.85 1.22
CA VAL A 17 -3.23 -37.43 2.47
C VAL A 17 -3.86 -36.14 3.01
N GLY A 18 -4.37 -36.25 4.24
CA GLY A 18 -5.05 -35.21 5.01
C GLY A 18 -4.12 -34.20 5.67
N SER A 19 -4.71 -33.06 6.02
CA SER A 19 -4.07 -31.95 6.73
C SER A 19 -4.39 -32.07 8.23
N ASP A 20 -3.39 -32.34 9.06
CA ASP A 20 -3.54 -32.31 10.51
C ASP A 20 -3.28 -30.92 11.10
N ARG A 21 -4.31 -30.41 11.79
CA ARG A 21 -4.23 -29.35 12.80
C ARG A 21 -4.75 -29.96 14.10
N VAL A 22 -3.87 -30.14 15.07
CA VAL A 22 -4.27 -30.50 16.43
C VAL A 22 -4.05 -29.32 17.36
N ALA A 23 -5.10 -29.00 18.11
CA ALA A 23 -5.10 -28.12 19.27
C ALA A 23 -5.10 -29.00 20.53
N PHE A 24 -4.44 -28.56 21.60
CA PHE A 24 -4.62 -29.13 22.94
C PHE A 24 -4.74 -28.00 23.98
N SER A 25 -5.57 -28.25 24.98
CA SER A 25 -6.11 -27.32 25.97
C SER A 25 -5.84 -27.76 27.41
N GLY A 26 -5.24 -26.87 28.22
CA GLY A 26 -5.36 -26.68 29.70
C GLY A 26 -4.82 -27.76 30.65
N PRO A 27 -4.81 -27.56 32.00
CA PRO A 27 -5.26 -26.37 32.78
C PRO A 27 -4.43 -25.99 34.08
N LEU A 28 -4.83 -24.86 34.74
CA LEU A 28 -4.64 -24.44 36.17
C LEU A 28 -3.18 -24.09 36.63
N SER A 29 -2.83 -23.05 37.43
CA SER A 29 -3.45 -22.31 38.56
C SER A 29 -2.66 -20.99 38.86
N GLY A 30 -3.30 -19.94 39.40
CA GLY A 30 -2.66 -18.63 39.78
C GLY A 30 -2.02 -18.61 41.19
N PRO A 31 -1.89 -17.47 41.91
CA PRO A 31 -1.92 -16.04 41.55
C PRO A 31 -0.64 -15.27 42.06
N LEU A 32 -0.44 -13.98 41.73
CA LEU A 32 0.04 -12.92 42.65
C LEU A 32 0.33 -11.55 41.98
N ASN A 33 0.07 -10.54 42.80
CA ASN A 33 0.10 -9.08 42.66
C ASN A 33 1.52 -8.48 42.55
N LYS A 34 1.74 -7.42 41.73
CA LYS A 34 2.17 -6.05 42.14
C LYS A 34 2.81 -5.19 41.03
N ARG A 35 2.52 -3.89 41.13
CA ARG A 35 3.04 -2.72 40.39
C ARG A 35 4.57 -2.53 40.55
N GLY A 36 5.17 -1.85 39.56
CA GLY A 36 6.02 -0.68 39.82
C GLY A 36 7.40 -0.63 39.15
N GLY A 37 7.67 0.49 38.46
CA GLY A 37 8.91 1.26 38.65
C GLY A 37 10.10 1.02 37.72
N ARG A 38 10.30 1.95 36.77
CA ARG A 38 11.60 2.23 36.13
C ARG A 38 12.55 2.91 37.13
N LYS A 39 13.83 2.51 37.21
CA LYS A 39 14.95 3.37 37.61
C LYS A 39 16.23 3.04 36.83
N SER A 40 16.96 4.11 36.51
CA SER A 40 18.26 4.17 35.83
C SER A 40 19.41 3.81 36.77
N ALA A 41 20.46 3.20 36.23
CA ALA A 41 21.76 3.05 36.91
C ALA A 41 22.77 4.06 36.33
N ARG A 42 23.49 4.73 37.24
CA ARG A 42 24.62 5.64 37.02
C ARG A 42 25.84 4.91 37.59
N PHE A 43 26.96 4.87 36.88
CA PHE A 43 28.23 4.34 37.40
C PHE A 43 29.21 5.51 37.63
N ASN A 44 29.80 5.54 38.82
CA ASN A 44 30.91 6.39 39.24
C ASN A 44 32.23 5.62 39.04
N LEU A 45 33.32 6.33 38.71
CA LEU A 45 34.71 5.90 38.91
C LEU A 45 35.52 7.05 39.53
N PRO A 46 36.57 6.78 40.34
CA PRO A 46 37.13 7.72 41.32
C PRO A 46 38.42 8.46 40.89
N GLU A 47 38.76 9.49 41.67
CA GLU A 47 39.95 10.36 41.64
C GLU A 47 41.30 9.64 41.86
N SER A 48 42.37 10.23 41.32
CA SER A 48 43.75 10.02 41.79
C SER A 48 44.55 11.32 41.84
N THR A 49 45.20 11.51 42.99
CA THR A 49 45.87 12.70 43.54
C THR A 49 47.31 12.90 43.03
N SER A 50 47.72 14.17 43.03
CA SER A 50 49.06 14.73 42.78
C SER A 50 50.16 14.32 43.79
N ILE A 51 51.40 14.11 43.33
CA ILE A 51 52.63 14.24 44.14
C ILE A 51 53.76 14.92 43.34
N VAL A 52 54.50 15.74 44.10
CA VAL A 52 55.57 16.70 43.85
C VAL A 52 56.88 16.08 43.32
N GLY A 53 57.64 16.88 42.55
CA GLY A 53 58.92 16.52 41.94
C GLY A 53 60.17 16.72 42.81
N GLY A 54 61.31 16.30 42.27
CA GLY A 54 62.64 16.59 42.78
C GLY A 54 63.72 16.35 41.71
N GLY A 55 64.41 17.43 41.34
CA GLY A 55 65.84 17.44 40.97
C GLY A 55 66.27 17.03 39.55
N GLY A 56 66.86 17.99 38.83
CA GLY A 56 68.07 17.73 38.03
C GLY A 56 67.97 17.83 36.51
N GLY A 57 68.37 18.99 35.97
CA GLY A 57 69.33 19.15 34.87
C GLY A 57 69.03 18.57 33.47
N GLY A 58 69.11 19.46 32.46
CA GLY A 58 69.47 19.10 31.08
C GLY A 58 68.37 19.40 30.06
N GLY A 59 68.72 20.14 29.00
CA GLY A 59 67.78 20.78 28.10
C GLY A 59 67.07 19.87 27.08
N GLY A 60 65.99 20.41 26.50
CA GLY A 60 65.29 19.79 25.38
C GLY A 60 63.91 20.42 25.11
N GLY A 61 63.80 21.13 23.98
CA GLY A 61 62.61 21.35 23.15
C GLY A 61 61.28 21.78 23.79
N ASP A 62 60.90 23.05 23.59
CA ASP A 62 59.51 23.52 23.74
C ASP A 62 58.59 22.82 22.73
N GLU A 63 57.79 21.85 23.18
CA GLU A 63 56.61 21.38 22.46
C GLU A 63 55.41 22.30 22.77
N ALA A 64 54.96 23.05 21.78
CA ALA A 64 53.76 23.88 21.88
C ALA A 64 52.49 23.02 21.85
N TYR A 65 51.75 22.99 22.96
CA TYR A 65 50.47 22.27 23.05
C TYR A 65 49.29 23.17 22.64
N VAL A 66 48.36 22.57 21.88
CA VAL A 66 47.14 23.20 21.39
C VAL A 66 45.94 22.51 22.03
N GLU A 67 45.07 23.29 22.67
CA GLU A 67 43.84 22.77 23.28
C GLU A 67 42.74 22.67 22.22
N ILE A 68 42.24 21.44 21.99
CA ILE A 68 41.18 21.14 21.03
C ILE A 68 39.95 20.66 21.79
N THR A 69 38.85 21.40 21.69
CA THR A 69 37.57 20.99 22.28
C THR A 69 36.78 20.18 21.25
N LEU A 70 36.52 18.90 21.56
CA LEU A 70 35.82 17.94 20.69
C LEU A 70 34.46 17.58 21.30
N ASP A 71 33.37 17.73 20.55
CA ASP A 71 32.08 17.12 20.93
C ASP A 71 32.01 15.72 20.32
N VAL A 72 32.04 14.71 21.19
CA VAL A 72 31.99 13.29 20.80
C VAL A 72 30.59 12.77 21.10
N ARG A 73 29.85 12.43 20.04
CA ARG A 73 28.63 11.62 20.14
C ARG A 73 28.78 10.39 19.28
N ASP A 74 28.17 9.29 19.72
CA ASP A 74 28.40 7.88 19.32
C ASP A 74 28.78 7.53 17.86
N ASP A 75 28.60 8.40 16.86
CA ASP A 75 29.05 8.17 15.47
C ASP A 75 29.74 9.39 14.77
N SER A 76 30.13 10.46 15.47
CA SER A 76 30.91 11.58 14.87
C SER A 76 31.62 12.44 15.90
N VAL A 77 32.83 12.90 15.55
CA VAL A 77 33.62 13.87 16.32
C VAL A 77 33.66 15.19 15.55
N ALA A 78 33.26 16.29 16.20
CA ALA A 78 33.36 17.63 15.63
C ALA A 78 34.27 18.52 16.50
N VAL A 79 35.25 19.16 15.87
CA VAL A 79 36.17 20.11 16.49
C VAL A 79 35.47 21.45 16.61
N HIS A 80 35.27 21.94 17.84
CA HIS A 80 34.51 23.16 18.07
C HIS A 80 35.40 24.42 18.15
N SER A 81 36.63 24.27 18.61
CA SER A 81 37.66 25.31 18.60
C SER A 81 39.04 24.71 18.84
N VAL A 82 40.06 25.42 18.36
CA VAL A 82 41.48 25.11 18.53
C VAL A 82 42.12 26.38 19.10
N LYS A 83 42.64 26.33 20.33
CA LYS A 83 43.32 27.49 20.96
C LYS A 83 44.74 27.13 21.41
N PRO A 84 45.73 28.00 21.18
CA PRO A 84 47.05 27.84 21.78
C PRO A 84 46.98 28.14 23.28
N ALA A 85 47.54 27.27 24.11
CA ALA A 85 47.54 27.43 25.56
C ALA A 85 48.73 28.32 25.99
N GLY A 86 48.51 29.63 26.09
CA GLY A 86 49.45 30.54 26.78
C GLY A 86 49.39 31.99 26.32
N GLY A 87 49.17 32.90 27.27
CA GLY A 87 49.47 34.33 27.14
C GLY A 87 48.31 35.22 26.68
N GLY A 88 47.87 36.11 27.57
CA GLY A 88 46.75 37.02 27.36
C GLY A 88 47.02 38.18 26.39
N GLY A 89 45.94 38.62 25.76
CA GLY A 89 45.63 39.98 25.30
C GLY A 89 46.70 40.72 24.51
N VAL A 90 46.55 40.72 23.17
CA VAL A 90 46.41 41.92 22.32
C VAL A 90 45.72 41.47 21.03
N GLU A 91 44.68 42.19 20.63
CA GLU A 91 43.97 42.04 19.35
C GLU A 91 44.91 42.33 18.18
N ILE A 92 45.10 41.34 17.30
CA ILE A 92 45.54 41.58 15.92
C ILE A 92 44.53 40.89 15.03
N GLU A 93 43.66 41.70 14.44
CA GLU A 93 42.70 41.29 13.41
C GLU A 93 43.47 40.74 12.20
N ASP A 94 43.22 39.48 11.84
CA ASP A 94 43.68 38.90 10.58
C ASP A 94 42.69 39.28 9.45
N PRO A 95 43.09 40.12 8.48
CA PRO A 95 42.18 40.66 7.47
C PRO A 95 41.69 39.62 6.43
N GLU A 96 42.26 38.41 6.38
CA GLU A 96 41.78 37.36 5.48
C GLU A 96 40.55 36.60 6.00
N VAL A 97 40.36 36.53 7.32
CA VAL A 97 39.21 35.82 7.94
C VAL A 97 37.92 36.65 7.86
N THR A 98 38.05 37.99 7.92
CA THR A 98 36.93 38.94 7.76
C THR A 98 36.48 39.06 6.29
N LEU A 99 37.34 38.73 5.31
CA LEU A 99 37.03 38.75 3.88
C LEU A 99 36.27 37.48 3.44
N LEU A 100 36.56 36.33 4.06
CA LEU A 100 35.83 35.07 3.88
C LEU A 100 34.41 35.13 4.47
N ALA A 101 34.22 35.81 5.61
CA ALA A 101 32.90 36.03 6.21
C ALA A 101 32.02 37.00 5.39
N LYS A 102 32.60 38.06 4.80
CA LYS A 102 31.86 39.02 3.95
C LYS A 102 31.49 38.49 2.57
N THR A 103 32.18 37.47 2.06
CA THR A 103 31.91 36.89 0.73
C THR A 103 30.75 35.89 0.76
N LEU A 104 30.36 35.40 1.95
CA LEU A 104 29.26 34.43 2.13
C LEU A 104 27.90 35.04 2.48
N GLU A 105 27.81 36.33 2.83
CA GLU A 105 26.53 37.01 3.13
C GLU A 105 25.97 37.88 1.99
N LYS A 106 26.69 38.04 0.87
CA LYS A 106 26.25 38.93 -0.23
C LYS A 106 25.99 38.21 -1.55
N ARG A 107 25.10 37.21 -1.53
CA ARG A 107 24.35 36.76 -2.73
C ARG A 107 22.90 36.39 -2.38
N SER A 108 22.14 37.37 -1.93
CA SER A 108 20.70 37.44 -2.13
C SER A 108 20.34 38.83 -2.68
N SER A 109 20.07 38.91 -3.98
CA SER A 109 19.12 39.87 -4.57
C SER A 109 19.05 39.67 -6.09
N PHE A 110 17.86 39.98 -6.58
CA PHE A 110 17.27 39.71 -7.88
C PHE A 110 17.92 40.45 -9.07
N GLY A 111 17.81 39.84 -10.27
CA GLY A 111 17.61 40.58 -11.52
C GLY A 111 18.77 40.62 -12.53
N SER A 112 18.76 39.71 -13.50
CA SER A 112 18.96 40.00 -14.95
C SER A 112 19.00 38.69 -15.74
N SER A 113 17.86 38.40 -16.36
CA SER A 113 17.71 37.48 -17.48
C SER A 113 18.24 38.13 -18.76
N VAL A 114 18.58 37.29 -19.75
CA VAL A 114 19.07 37.60 -21.10
C VAL A 114 20.61 37.69 -21.17
N ILE A 115 21.20 37.01 -22.16
CA ILE A 115 22.66 36.81 -22.41
C ILE A 115 23.33 35.62 -21.65
N ARG A 116 22.71 34.43 -21.65
CA ARG A 116 23.43 33.15 -21.45
C ARG A 116 23.10 32.03 -22.44
N SER A 117 22.27 32.29 -23.45
CA SER A 117 21.81 31.28 -24.42
C SER A 117 22.76 31.06 -25.61
N ALA A 118 23.66 32.00 -25.90
CA ALA A 118 24.49 31.92 -27.12
C ALA A 118 25.83 31.18 -26.94
N SER A 119 26.42 31.12 -25.74
CA SER A 119 27.74 30.48 -25.55
C SER A 119 27.66 28.98 -25.20
N SER A 120 26.49 28.46 -24.84
CA SER A 120 26.29 27.03 -24.58
C SER A 120 26.21 26.20 -25.86
N ARG A 121 25.64 26.76 -26.95
CA ARG A 121 25.49 26.05 -28.24
C ARG A 121 26.82 25.83 -28.97
N ILE A 122 27.76 26.76 -28.89
CA ILE A 122 29.09 26.64 -29.56
C ILE A 122 29.98 25.61 -28.84
N ARG A 123 29.84 25.48 -27.52
CA ARG A 123 30.60 24.51 -26.72
C ARG A 123 30.08 23.08 -26.87
N GLN A 124 28.78 22.91 -27.14
CA GLN A 124 28.13 21.62 -27.36
C GLN A 124 28.50 21.01 -28.71
N VAL A 125 28.61 21.84 -29.77
CA VAL A 125 29.02 21.38 -31.12
C VAL A 125 30.50 20.97 -31.16
N SER A 126 31.37 21.67 -30.42
CA SER A 126 32.80 21.31 -30.31
C SER A 126 33.02 20.00 -29.54
N GLN A 127 32.16 19.68 -28.56
CA GLN A 127 32.23 18.42 -27.81
C GLN A 127 31.65 17.23 -28.58
N GLU A 128 30.64 17.43 -29.42
CA GLU A 128 30.10 16.40 -30.32
C GLU A 128 31.09 16.05 -31.45
N LEU A 129 31.81 17.04 -32.01
CA LEU A 129 32.86 16.79 -33.02
C LEU A 129 34.08 16.02 -32.46
N ARG A 130 34.41 16.19 -31.18
CA ARG A 130 35.41 15.36 -30.49
C ARG A 130 34.93 13.93 -30.21
N ARG A 131 33.62 13.71 -30.18
CA ARG A 131 32.97 12.42 -29.88
C ARG A 131 32.86 11.52 -31.11
N LEU A 132 32.69 12.12 -32.29
CA LEU A 132 32.67 11.40 -33.57
C LEU A 132 34.08 11.00 -34.04
N ALA A 133 35.13 11.70 -33.60
CA ALA A 133 36.51 11.45 -34.01
C ALA A 133 37.22 10.30 -33.24
N SER A 134 36.59 9.68 -32.24
CA SER A 134 37.23 8.65 -31.39
C SER A 134 36.66 7.23 -31.55
N ILE A 135 35.96 6.94 -32.64
CA ILE A 135 35.28 5.63 -32.83
C ILE A 135 36.20 4.49 -33.31
N ASN A 136 37.45 4.75 -33.70
CA ASN A 136 38.39 3.67 -34.07
C ASN A 136 39.68 3.71 -33.25
N LYS A 137 39.67 3.07 -32.06
CA LYS A 137 40.85 2.44 -31.45
C LYS A 137 40.42 1.55 -30.27
N ARG A 138 40.64 0.24 -30.39
CA ARG A 138 40.55 -0.74 -29.29
C ARG A 138 41.61 -0.40 -28.22
N PRO A 139 41.30 -0.40 -26.91
CA PRO A 139 42.32 -0.34 -25.87
C PRO A 139 42.82 -1.75 -25.51
N ALA A 140 44.13 -1.85 -25.26
CA ALA A 140 44.82 -3.01 -24.69
C ALA A 140 44.38 -3.28 -23.22
N PRO A 141 44.62 -4.47 -22.65
CA PRO A 141 44.08 -4.84 -21.34
C PRO A 141 44.79 -4.05 -20.24
N SER A 142 44.09 -3.09 -19.64
CA SER A 142 44.57 -2.33 -18.48
C SER A 142 44.10 -2.97 -17.19
N ARG A 143 45.03 -3.26 -16.26
CA ARG A 143 44.73 -3.56 -14.84
C ARG A 143 43.73 -2.54 -14.28
N LEU A 144 42.61 -3.03 -13.76
CA LEU A 144 41.53 -2.21 -13.21
C LEU A 144 41.98 -1.49 -11.93
N ASP A 145 41.86 -0.16 -11.96
CA ASP A 145 42.11 0.69 -10.81
C ASP A 145 40.90 0.65 -9.85
N ARG A 146 41.11 0.05 -8.67
CA ARG A 146 40.09 -0.15 -7.62
C ARG A 146 39.71 1.18 -6.96
N THR A 147 38.85 1.97 -7.60
CA THR A 147 38.28 3.16 -6.94
C THR A 147 37.39 2.76 -5.76
N LYS A 148 37.52 3.47 -4.62
CA LYS A 148 36.76 3.21 -3.37
C LYS A 148 35.23 3.07 -3.54
N SER A 149 34.66 3.66 -4.59
CA SER A 149 33.22 3.59 -4.89
C SER A 149 32.78 2.28 -5.55
N ALA A 150 33.63 1.66 -6.38
CA ALA A 150 33.34 0.38 -7.02
C ALA A 150 33.50 -0.77 -6.01
N ALA A 151 34.56 -0.71 -5.18
CA ALA A 151 34.78 -1.66 -4.08
C ALA A 151 33.64 -1.63 -3.04
N ALA A 152 33.12 -0.45 -2.66
CA ALA A 152 32.00 -0.33 -1.71
C ALA A 152 30.66 -0.89 -2.25
N HIS A 153 30.50 -0.97 -3.59
CA HIS A 153 29.34 -1.56 -4.24
C HIS A 153 29.51 -3.08 -4.47
N ALA A 154 30.73 -3.52 -4.81
CA ALA A 154 31.15 -4.91 -4.89
C ALA A 154 30.96 -5.67 -3.56
N LEU A 155 31.29 -5.03 -2.44
CA LEU A 155 31.11 -5.57 -1.07
C LEU A 155 29.63 -5.88 -0.71
N LYS A 156 28.65 -5.45 -1.52
CA LYS A 156 27.24 -5.76 -1.34
C LYS A 156 26.73 -6.93 -2.17
N GLY A 157 27.51 -7.45 -3.12
CA GLY A 157 27.12 -8.54 -4.02
C GLY A 157 27.23 -9.94 -3.38
N LEU A 158 26.51 -10.91 -3.99
CA LEU A 158 26.55 -12.35 -3.70
C LEU A 158 26.36 -12.77 -2.23
N LYS A 159 25.45 -12.13 -1.52
CA LYS A 159 25.05 -12.56 -0.18
C LYS A 159 24.20 -13.82 -0.27
N PHE A 160 24.70 -14.91 0.27
CA PHE A 160 23.93 -16.15 0.41
C PHE A 160 22.93 -16.06 1.58
N ILE A 161 23.25 -15.30 2.63
CA ILE A 161 22.39 -15.12 3.78
C ILE A 161 21.84 -13.69 3.80
N SER A 162 20.52 -13.56 3.61
CA SER A 162 19.82 -12.29 3.77
C SER A 162 19.57 -11.97 5.26
N LYS A 163 19.24 -10.71 5.57
CA LYS A 163 18.80 -10.31 6.93
C LYS A 163 17.60 -11.13 7.44
N THR A 164 16.77 -11.64 6.54
CA THR A 164 15.60 -12.47 6.87
C THR A 164 15.94 -13.94 7.06
N ASP A 165 17.00 -14.45 6.44
CA ASP A 165 17.39 -15.86 6.52
C ASP A 165 18.35 -16.13 7.68
N GLY A 166 19.16 -15.14 8.10
CA GLY A 166 20.19 -15.30 9.12
C GLY A 166 20.39 -14.16 10.10
N GLY A 167 19.44 -13.22 10.21
CA GLY A 167 19.53 -12.06 11.12
C GLY A 167 19.66 -12.39 12.61
N ALA A 168 19.58 -13.66 13.00
CA ALA A 168 19.75 -14.14 14.37
C ALA A 168 21.13 -14.78 14.65
N GLY A 169 22.03 -14.82 13.65
CA GLY A 169 23.40 -15.34 13.80
C GLY A 169 23.50 -16.85 13.97
N TRP A 170 24.73 -17.34 14.24
CA TRP A 170 25.03 -18.77 14.44
C TRP A 170 24.13 -19.43 15.49
N ALA A 171 23.83 -18.74 16.61
CA ALA A 171 23.00 -19.28 17.69
C ALA A 171 21.62 -19.78 17.21
N ALA A 172 21.03 -19.13 16.21
CA ALA A 172 19.74 -19.57 15.66
C ALA A 172 19.88 -20.76 14.69
N VAL A 173 21.01 -20.87 14.01
CA VAL A 173 21.35 -22.02 13.14
C VAL A 173 21.62 -23.23 14.00
N GLU A 174 22.44 -23.06 15.04
CA GLU A 174 22.74 -24.07 16.05
C GLU A 174 21.47 -24.64 16.69
N LYS A 175 20.55 -23.77 17.14
CA LYS A 175 19.27 -24.22 17.67
C LYS A 175 18.48 -25.06 16.66
N ARG A 176 18.47 -24.68 15.38
CA ARG A 176 17.76 -25.43 14.33
C ARG A 176 18.48 -26.74 13.99
N PHE A 177 19.81 -26.78 14.08
CA PHE A 177 20.58 -28.01 13.94
C PHE A 177 20.15 -28.99 15.04
N ASP A 178 20.11 -28.55 16.29
CA ASP A 178 19.73 -29.38 17.43
C ASP A 178 18.26 -29.89 17.33
N GLU A 179 17.38 -29.14 16.65
CA GLU A 179 16.00 -29.54 16.37
C GLU A 179 15.84 -30.51 15.17
N LEU A 180 16.74 -30.46 14.18
CA LEU A 180 16.61 -31.16 12.90
C LEU A 180 17.56 -32.36 12.74
N ALA A 181 18.65 -32.40 13.50
CA ALA A 181 19.64 -33.46 13.43
C ALA A 181 19.10 -34.75 14.05
N VAL A 182 19.42 -35.88 13.42
CA VAL A 182 19.13 -37.23 13.93
C VAL A 182 20.47 -37.89 14.22
N ASN A 183 20.66 -38.41 15.43
CA ASN A 183 21.92 -39.00 15.88
C ASN A 183 23.15 -38.07 15.75
N GLY A 184 22.96 -36.75 15.94
CA GLY A 184 24.04 -35.76 15.88
C GLY A 184 24.49 -35.35 14.47
N VAL A 185 23.82 -35.83 13.42
CA VAL A 185 24.11 -35.49 12.03
C VAL A 185 22.88 -34.88 11.33
N LEU A 186 23.11 -33.95 10.41
CA LEU A 186 22.11 -33.28 9.60
C LEU A 186 22.22 -33.74 8.15
N SER A 187 21.10 -34.12 7.53
CA SER A 187 21.07 -34.56 6.14
C SER A 187 20.98 -33.38 5.15
N ARG A 188 21.51 -33.56 3.92
CA ARG A 188 21.48 -32.59 2.82
C ARG A 188 20.09 -31.93 2.61
N PRO A 189 18.95 -32.66 2.58
CA PRO A 189 17.63 -32.04 2.38
C PRO A 189 17.20 -31.08 3.49
N LEU A 190 17.74 -31.26 4.71
CA LEU A 190 17.44 -30.42 5.88
C LEU A 190 18.40 -29.25 6.03
N PHE A 191 19.52 -29.23 5.30
CA PHE A 191 20.53 -28.18 5.35
C PHE A 191 19.94 -26.79 5.12
N GLY A 192 19.15 -26.61 4.04
CA GLY A 192 18.50 -25.33 3.75
C GLY A 192 17.59 -24.85 4.88
N GLN A 193 16.86 -25.76 5.54
CA GLN A 193 16.02 -25.42 6.69
C GLN A 193 16.87 -25.02 7.92
N CYS A 194 18.01 -25.66 8.11
CA CYS A 194 18.97 -25.36 9.18
C CYS A 194 19.61 -23.98 9.01
N ILE A 195 20.07 -23.62 7.81
CA ILE A 195 20.68 -22.29 7.57
C ILE A 195 19.67 -21.16 7.37
N GLY A 196 18.38 -21.47 7.29
CA GLY A 196 17.29 -20.48 7.18
C GLY A 196 16.76 -20.26 5.76
N MET A 197 17.33 -20.93 4.75
CA MET A 197 16.87 -20.96 3.35
C MET A 197 15.64 -21.89 3.15
N LYS A 198 14.54 -21.61 3.84
CA LYS A 198 13.36 -22.49 3.84
C LYS A 198 12.61 -22.54 2.50
N GLU A 199 12.58 -21.43 1.77
CA GLU A 199 11.83 -21.31 0.50
C GLU A 199 12.64 -21.71 -0.74
N SER A 200 13.94 -21.98 -0.61
CA SER A 200 14.87 -22.24 -1.71
C SER A 200 15.71 -23.50 -1.45
N LYS A 201 15.04 -24.65 -1.29
CA LYS A 201 15.68 -25.92 -0.89
C LYS A 201 16.67 -26.45 -1.93
N GLU A 202 16.31 -26.38 -3.22
CA GLU A 202 17.17 -26.82 -4.33
C GLU A 202 18.46 -26.00 -4.35
N PHE A 203 18.34 -24.67 -4.31
CA PHE A 203 19.49 -23.76 -4.24
C PHE A 203 20.38 -24.03 -3.01
N ALA A 204 19.76 -24.31 -1.85
CA ALA A 204 20.52 -24.66 -0.65
C ALA A 204 21.21 -26.03 -0.75
N GLY A 205 20.65 -26.97 -1.52
CA GLY A 205 21.27 -28.26 -1.83
C GLY A 205 22.52 -28.09 -2.68
N GLU A 206 22.45 -27.27 -3.73
CA GLU A 206 23.64 -26.98 -4.56
C GLU A 206 24.73 -26.24 -3.78
N LEU A 207 24.33 -25.31 -2.90
CA LEU A 207 25.25 -24.67 -1.98
C LEU A 207 25.91 -25.68 -1.02
N PHE A 208 25.15 -26.65 -0.51
CA PHE A 208 25.69 -27.73 0.31
C PHE A 208 26.73 -28.54 -0.46
N ASP A 209 26.42 -28.94 -1.68
CA ASP A 209 27.31 -29.78 -2.48
C ASP A 209 28.61 -29.05 -2.83
N ALA A 210 28.54 -27.75 -3.15
CA ALA A 210 29.72 -26.92 -3.39
C ALA A 210 30.63 -26.84 -2.14
N LEU A 211 30.04 -26.62 -0.96
CA LEU A 211 30.78 -26.54 0.30
C LEU A 211 31.36 -27.90 0.73
N ALA A 212 30.63 -28.98 0.49
CA ALA A 212 31.07 -30.35 0.76
C ALA A 212 32.24 -30.74 -0.17
N ARG A 213 32.13 -30.46 -1.48
CA ARG A 213 33.21 -30.68 -2.47
C ARG A 213 34.49 -29.98 -2.06
N ARG A 214 34.40 -28.71 -1.68
CA ARG A 214 35.56 -27.91 -1.24
C ARG A 214 36.29 -28.49 -0.03
N ARG A 215 35.62 -29.32 0.77
CA ARG A 215 36.16 -29.98 1.97
C ARG A 215 36.42 -31.47 1.77
N ASN A 216 36.29 -32.00 0.55
CA ASN A 216 36.39 -33.43 0.24
C ASN A 216 35.44 -34.30 1.08
N LEU A 217 34.27 -33.77 1.44
CA LEU A 217 33.22 -34.51 2.14
C LEU A 217 32.39 -35.27 1.11
N THR A 218 32.41 -36.60 1.17
CA THR A 218 31.71 -37.49 0.22
C THR A 218 30.32 -37.93 0.69
N GLY A 219 29.91 -37.52 1.91
CA GLY A 219 28.64 -37.94 2.53
C GLY A 219 27.50 -36.92 2.38
N ASN A 220 26.27 -37.43 2.30
CA ASN A 220 25.03 -36.63 2.29
C ASN A 220 24.62 -36.09 3.68
N THR A 221 25.52 -36.17 4.66
CA THR A 221 25.28 -35.81 6.06
C THR A 221 26.44 -35.02 6.62
N VAL A 222 26.14 -34.04 7.47
CA VAL A 222 27.14 -33.18 8.13
C VAL A 222 26.91 -33.11 9.64
N THR A 223 28.00 -33.05 10.37
CA THR A 223 28.07 -32.84 11.81
C THR A 223 27.86 -31.36 12.16
N LYS A 224 27.63 -31.09 13.45
CA LYS A 224 27.44 -29.73 13.95
C LYS A 224 28.65 -28.82 13.70
N SER A 225 29.86 -29.36 13.81
CA SER A 225 31.12 -28.64 13.53
C SER A 225 31.23 -28.27 12.05
N GLU A 226 30.92 -29.20 11.15
CA GLU A 226 30.96 -28.94 9.70
C GLU A 226 29.92 -27.89 9.29
N VAL A 227 28.71 -27.95 9.87
CA VAL A 227 27.69 -26.90 9.65
C VAL A 227 28.16 -25.53 10.16
N LYS A 228 28.94 -25.48 11.23
CA LYS A 228 29.53 -24.24 11.73
C LYS A 228 30.55 -23.65 10.77
N GLU A 229 31.43 -24.48 10.24
CA GLU A 229 32.40 -24.06 9.23
C GLU A 229 31.71 -23.59 7.94
N PHE A 230 30.69 -24.32 7.48
CA PHE A 230 29.86 -23.90 6.35
C PHE A 230 29.22 -22.55 6.62
N TRP A 231 28.66 -22.34 7.81
CA TRP A 231 28.06 -21.06 8.18
C TRP A 231 29.08 -19.91 8.18
N GLU A 232 30.27 -20.12 8.71
CA GLU A 232 31.35 -19.11 8.72
C GLU A 232 31.74 -18.71 7.30
N GLN A 233 31.87 -19.67 6.37
CA GLN A 233 32.16 -19.39 4.97
C GLN A 233 31.02 -18.63 4.27
N ILE A 234 29.77 -19.07 4.44
CA ILE A 234 28.60 -18.44 3.80
C ILE A 234 28.37 -17.02 4.36
N SER A 235 28.72 -16.78 5.62
CA SER A 235 28.53 -15.48 6.31
C SER A 235 29.71 -14.51 6.17
N ASP A 236 30.80 -14.92 5.51
CA ASP A 236 31.95 -14.08 5.19
C ASP A 236 31.50 -12.80 4.47
N GLN A 237 32.15 -11.67 4.78
CA GLN A 237 31.89 -10.36 4.18
C GLN A 237 32.78 -10.06 2.96
N SER A 238 33.79 -10.89 2.69
CA SER A 238 34.64 -10.78 1.51
C SER A 238 33.86 -11.09 0.24
N PHE A 239 33.95 -10.20 -0.75
CA PHE A 239 33.35 -10.42 -2.07
C PHE A 239 34.00 -11.60 -2.79
N ASP A 240 35.34 -11.69 -2.76
CA ASP A 240 36.10 -12.74 -3.45
C ASP A 240 35.76 -14.13 -2.90
N SER A 241 35.57 -14.25 -1.58
CA SER A 241 35.16 -15.50 -0.92
C SER A 241 33.74 -15.94 -1.34
N ARG A 242 32.82 -14.98 -1.45
CA ARG A 242 31.45 -15.21 -1.93
C ARG A 242 31.40 -15.53 -3.42
N LEU A 243 32.23 -14.86 -4.22
CA LEU A 243 32.35 -15.11 -5.65
C LEU A 243 32.88 -16.51 -5.90
N GLN A 244 33.95 -16.92 -5.20
CA GLN A 244 34.46 -18.28 -5.29
C GLN A 244 33.38 -19.30 -4.88
N THR A 245 32.70 -19.08 -3.75
CA THR A 245 31.61 -19.98 -3.32
C THR A 245 30.46 -20.04 -4.34
N PHE A 246 30.17 -18.94 -5.03
CA PHE A 246 29.17 -18.91 -6.10
C PHE A 246 29.67 -19.64 -7.35
N PHE A 247 30.94 -19.45 -7.72
CA PHE A 247 31.60 -20.13 -8.83
C PHE A 247 31.58 -21.64 -8.61
N ASP A 248 32.04 -22.12 -7.45
CA ASP A 248 32.05 -23.53 -7.05
C ASP A 248 30.66 -24.19 -7.04
N MET A 249 29.60 -23.38 -6.96
CA MET A 249 28.21 -23.84 -6.99
C MET A 249 27.68 -24.00 -8.42
N VAL A 250 28.22 -23.22 -9.37
CA VAL A 250 27.90 -23.31 -10.80
C VAL A 250 28.75 -24.39 -11.46
N ASP A 251 30.06 -24.39 -11.21
CA ASP A 251 31.04 -25.40 -11.65
C ASP A 251 30.78 -26.75 -10.94
N LYS A 252 30.20 -27.71 -11.67
CA LYS A 252 29.77 -29.00 -11.12
C LYS A 252 30.88 -30.03 -11.11
N ASP A 253 31.75 -30.00 -12.12
CA ASP A 253 32.83 -30.96 -12.30
C ASP A 253 34.16 -30.51 -11.66
N ALA A 254 34.19 -29.28 -11.14
CA ALA A 254 35.31 -28.64 -10.47
C ALA A 254 36.54 -28.48 -11.39
N ASP A 255 36.31 -28.31 -12.70
CA ASP A 255 37.37 -28.11 -13.69
C ASP A 255 37.86 -26.63 -13.77
N GLY A 256 37.20 -25.73 -13.03
CA GLY A 256 37.50 -24.30 -13.00
C GLY A 256 36.93 -23.51 -14.17
N ARG A 257 35.99 -24.09 -14.92
CA ARG A 257 35.34 -23.51 -16.10
C ARG A 257 33.83 -23.66 -15.95
N ILE A 258 33.09 -22.73 -16.53
CA ILE A 258 31.63 -22.78 -16.55
C ILE A 258 31.16 -22.91 -17.99
N THR A 259 30.56 -24.04 -18.32
CA THR A 259 29.97 -24.36 -19.63
C THR A 259 28.58 -23.73 -19.81
N GLU A 260 28.07 -23.69 -21.06
CA GLU A 260 26.72 -23.17 -21.34
C GLU A 260 25.63 -23.97 -20.61
N GLU A 261 25.79 -25.28 -20.51
CA GLU A 261 24.91 -26.19 -19.79
C GLU A 261 24.85 -25.85 -18.30
N GLU A 262 25.99 -25.59 -17.68
CA GLU A 262 26.07 -25.20 -16.26
C GLU A 262 25.44 -23.82 -16.03
N VAL A 263 25.63 -22.87 -16.96
CA VAL A 263 24.94 -21.57 -16.93
C VAL A 263 23.42 -21.77 -16.98
N LYS A 264 22.93 -22.62 -17.89
CA LYS A 264 21.50 -22.93 -18.03
C LYS A 264 20.93 -23.55 -16.74
N GLU A 265 21.65 -24.47 -16.12
CA GLU A 265 21.23 -25.09 -14.86
C GLU A 265 21.13 -24.07 -13.72
N ILE A 266 22.14 -23.22 -13.54
CA ILE A 266 22.10 -22.24 -12.46
C ILE A 266 21.03 -21.16 -12.71
N ILE A 267 20.78 -20.75 -13.96
CA ILE A 267 19.66 -19.85 -14.28
C ILE A 267 18.33 -20.49 -13.88
N THR A 268 18.16 -21.78 -14.19
CA THR A 268 16.96 -22.56 -13.84
C THR A 268 16.77 -22.61 -12.31
N LEU A 269 17.85 -22.86 -11.57
CA LEU A 269 17.87 -22.89 -10.11
C LEU A 269 17.53 -21.52 -9.50
N SER A 270 18.15 -20.46 -9.99
CA SER A 270 17.88 -19.07 -9.59
C SER A 270 16.45 -18.66 -9.93
N ALA A 271 15.92 -19.04 -11.10
CA ALA A 271 14.55 -18.77 -11.50
C ALA A 271 13.54 -19.51 -10.60
N SER A 272 13.79 -20.78 -10.27
CA SER A 272 13.00 -21.58 -9.33
C SER A 272 12.97 -20.93 -7.94
N ALA A 273 14.14 -20.57 -7.39
CA ALA A 273 14.25 -19.92 -6.09
C ALA A 273 13.50 -18.57 -6.01
N ASN A 274 13.43 -17.83 -7.12
CA ASN A 274 12.75 -16.53 -7.21
C ASN A 274 11.31 -16.62 -7.75
N LYS A 275 10.81 -17.83 -8.05
CA LYS A 275 9.46 -18.10 -8.59
C LYS A 275 9.22 -17.41 -9.94
N LEU A 276 10.19 -17.48 -10.84
CA LEU A 276 10.21 -16.85 -12.17
C LEU A 276 10.05 -17.90 -13.29
N SER A 277 8.85 -18.47 -13.44
CA SER A 277 8.61 -19.57 -14.37
C SER A 277 8.97 -19.26 -15.82
N LYS A 278 8.75 -18.02 -16.30
CA LYS A 278 9.09 -17.66 -17.69
C LYS A 278 10.59 -17.68 -17.96
N ILE A 279 11.39 -17.33 -16.96
CA ILE A 279 12.85 -17.37 -17.09
C ILE A 279 13.34 -18.81 -17.10
N GLN A 280 12.67 -19.68 -16.34
CA GLN A 280 12.92 -21.12 -16.38
C GLN A 280 12.64 -21.70 -17.77
N ASP A 281 11.52 -21.31 -18.39
CA ASP A 281 11.13 -21.79 -19.73
C ASP A 281 12.08 -21.32 -20.85
N GLN A 282 12.72 -20.16 -20.68
CA GLN A 282 13.65 -19.55 -21.66
C GLN A 282 15.12 -19.64 -21.23
N ALA A 283 15.46 -20.53 -20.30
CA ALA A 283 16.80 -20.59 -19.71
C ALA A 283 17.91 -20.83 -20.75
N GLU A 284 17.61 -21.55 -21.83
CA GLU A 284 18.55 -21.82 -22.92
C GLU A 284 18.90 -20.57 -23.73
N GLU A 285 17.89 -19.79 -24.14
CA GLU A 285 18.10 -18.50 -24.83
C GLU A 285 18.91 -17.52 -23.96
N TYR A 286 18.68 -17.56 -22.65
CA TYR A 286 19.37 -16.71 -21.68
C TYR A 286 20.78 -17.18 -21.36
N ALA A 287 21.05 -18.48 -21.39
CA ALA A 287 22.40 -19.01 -21.27
C ALA A 287 23.25 -18.59 -22.48
N ALA A 288 22.73 -18.77 -23.69
CA ALA A 288 23.38 -18.31 -24.92
C ALA A 288 23.69 -16.79 -24.90
N LEU A 289 22.76 -15.96 -24.39
CA LEU A 289 22.99 -14.51 -24.25
C LEU A 289 24.13 -14.20 -23.26
N ILE A 290 24.28 -14.99 -22.20
CA ILE A 290 25.37 -14.80 -21.24
C ILE A 290 26.70 -15.28 -21.84
N MET A 291 26.71 -16.42 -22.53
CA MET A 291 27.90 -16.94 -23.23
C MET A 291 28.40 -15.95 -24.29
N GLU A 292 27.50 -15.37 -25.09
CA GLU A 292 27.86 -14.37 -26.11
C GLU A 292 28.58 -13.14 -25.53
N GLU A 293 28.24 -12.76 -24.29
CA GLU A 293 28.82 -11.58 -23.63
C GLU A 293 30.05 -11.92 -22.76
N LEU A 294 30.14 -13.14 -22.21
CA LEU A 294 31.20 -13.57 -21.29
C LEU A 294 32.28 -14.44 -21.93
N ASP A 295 32.02 -14.97 -23.12
CA ASP A 295 32.96 -15.74 -23.93
C ASP A 295 33.07 -15.11 -25.33
N PRO A 296 33.66 -13.91 -25.44
CA PRO A 296 33.77 -13.20 -26.72
C PRO A 296 34.66 -13.91 -27.74
N ASP A 297 35.54 -14.79 -27.27
CA ASP A 297 36.47 -15.57 -28.09
C ASP A 297 35.90 -16.94 -28.49
N ASN A 298 34.66 -17.26 -28.06
CA ASN A 298 33.92 -18.49 -28.37
C ASN A 298 34.71 -19.77 -28.02
N LEU A 299 35.32 -19.76 -26.83
CA LEU A 299 36.06 -20.86 -26.22
C LEU A 299 35.15 -21.97 -25.69
N GLY A 300 33.85 -21.71 -25.52
CA GLY A 300 32.83 -22.61 -24.99
C GLY A 300 32.73 -22.62 -23.46
N TYR A 301 33.43 -21.73 -22.76
CA TYR A 301 33.43 -21.69 -21.30
C TYR A 301 33.73 -20.29 -20.72
N ILE A 302 33.25 -20.04 -19.50
CA ILE A 302 33.45 -18.81 -18.74
C ILE A 302 34.42 -19.08 -17.59
N ASP A 303 35.46 -18.26 -17.47
CA ASP A 303 36.36 -18.28 -16.31
C ASP A 303 35.86 -17.38 -15.17
N ILE A 304 36.43 -17.56 -13.97
CA ILE A 304 36.03 -16.77 -12.80
C ILE A 304 36.29 -15.26 -12.97
N HIS A 305 37.28 -14.87 -13.79
CA HIS A 305 37.64 -13.47 -14.00
C HIS A 305 36.60 -12.74 -14.88
N ASN A 306 36.10 -13.40 -15.91
CA ASN A 306 35.03 -12.93 -16.77
C ASN A 306 33.73 -12.76 -15.97
N LEU A 307 33.42 -13.72 -15.09
CA LEU A 307 32.28 -13.61 -14.19
C LEU A 307 32.43 -12.47 -13.18
N GLU A 308 33.63 -12.29 -12.61
CA GLU A 308 33.96 -11.17 -11.71
C GLU A 308 33.71 -9.82 -12.40
N MET A 309 34.24 -9.67 -13.62
CA MET A 309 34.15 -8.45 -14.42
C MET A 309 32.70 -7.97 -14.59
N LEU A 310 31.76 -8.89 -14.85
CA LEU A 310 30.38 -8.54 -15.15
C LEU A 310 29.55 -8.35 -13.88
N LEU A 311 29.79 -9.13 -12.82
CA LEU A 311 29.17 -8.90 -11.51
C LEU A 311 29.59 -7.55 -10.89
N LEU A 312 30.81 -7.08 -11.19
CA LEU A 312 31.29 -5.74 -10.82
C LEU A 312 30.75 -4.62 -11.72
N GLN A 313 30.48 -4.88 -13.00
CA GLN A 313 30.00 -3.89 -13.97
C GLN A 313 28.46 -3.75 -14.04
N ALA A 314 27.70 -4.81 -13.79
CA ALA A 314 26.23 -4.86 -13.90
C ALA A 314 25.49 -3.78 -13.08
N PRO A 315 25.93 -3.40 -11.84
CA PRO A 315 25.25 -2.34 -11.09
C PRO A 315 25.42 -0.95 -11.74
N ASN A 316 26.54 -0.70 -12.40
CA ASN A 316 26.91 0.64 -12.90
C ASN A 316 26.15 1.06 -14.17
N GLN A 317 25.71 0.11 -15.00
CA GLN A 317 24.96 0.43 -16.22
C GLN A 317 23.50 0.79 -15.93
N SER A 318 22.91 0.22 -14.88
CA SER A 318 21.51 0.49 -14.47
C SER A 318 21.23 1.93 -14.05
N MET A 319 22.28 2.69 -13.69
CA MET A 319 22.19 4.11 -13.33
C MET A 319 22.55 5.06 -14.47
N ARG A 320 22.90 4.57 -15.67
CA ARG A 320 23.36 5.42 -16.77
C ARG A 320 22.24 6.16 -17.51
N GLY A 321 20.98 5.76 -17.33
CA GLY A 321 19.79 6.44 -17.88
C GLY A 321 19.37 7.74 -17.16
N GLY A 322 20.10 8.18 -16.13
CA GLY A 322 19.80 9.40 -15.35
C GLY A 322 21.04 10.23 -14.99
N THR A 323 22.09 10.17 -15.81
CA THR A 323 23.42 10.73 -15.50
C THR A 323 23.52 12.23 -15.69
N THR A 324 22.96 12.96 -14.73
CA THR A 324 23.51 14.24 -14.24
C THR A 324 23.24 14.44 -12.74
N ASN A 325 22.23 13.76 -12.17
CA ASN A 325 21.81 13.98 -10.78
C ASN A 325 22.37 12.98 -9.75
N SER A 326 23.00 11.87 -10.17
CA SER A 326 23.32 10.76 -9.25
C SER A 326 24.36 11.09 -8.17
N ARG A 327 25.48 11.75 -8.53
CA ARG A 327 26.54 12.13 -7.58
C ARG A 327 26.04 13.15 -6.54
N ASN A 328 25.33 14.18 -7.01
CA ASN A 328 24.69 15.19 -6.14
C ASN A 328 23.58 14.57 -5.27
N LEU A 329 22.78 13.64 -5.82
CA LEU A 329 21.75 12.93 -5.08
C LEU A 329 22.37 12.02 -4.02
N SER A 330 23.45 11.29 -4.30
CA SER A 330 24.14 10.48 -3.28
C SER A 330 24.74 11.33 -2.16
N GLN A 331 25.24 12.53 -2.48
CA GLN A 331 25.78 13.49 -1.50
C GLN A 331 24.65 14.18 -0.69
N MET A 332 23.48 14.44 -1.29
CA MET A 332 22.28 14.91 -0.58
C MET A 332 21.55 13.80 0.19
N LEU A 333 21.63 12.55 -0.28
CA LEU A 333 21.10 11.37 0.41
C LEU A 333 21.99 10.97 1.59
N SER A 334 23.30 11.27 1.55
CA SER A 334 24.22 11.06 2.68
C SER A 334 24.05 12.11 3.78
N GLN A 335 23.55 13.31 3.46
CA GLN A 335 23.03 14.24 4.46
C GLN A 335 21.87 13.56 5.20
N LYS A 336 22.16 13.03 6.40
CA LYS A 336 21.18 12.45 7.30
C LYS A 336 20.20 13.57 7.68
N LEU A 337 19.06 13.64 7.00
CA LEU A 337 17.80 14.11 7.60
C LEU A 337 17.48 13.14 8.76
N LYS A 338 18.25 13.28 9.86
CA LYS A 338 18.00 12.63 11.14
C LYS A 338 16.67 13.21 11.61
N PRO A 339 15.69 12.38 12.00
CA PRO A 339 14.53 12.88 12.71
C PRO A 339 15.03 13.68 13.92
N THR A 340 14.83 14.99 13.95
CA THR A 340 14.88 15.75 15.20
C THR A 340 13.74 15.22 16.05
N LYS A 341 14.06 14.23 16.88
CA LYS A 341 13.12 13.71 17.87
C LYS A 341 13.14 14.74 19.00
N GLU A 342 12.23 15.70 18.93
CA GLU A 342 12.01 16.69 20.00
C GLU A 342 11.90 15.95 21.34
N SER A 343 12.83 16.24 22.25
CA SER A 343 12.98 15.53 23.53
C SER A 343 11.85 15.86 24.52
N ASN A 344 11.20 17.03 24.35
CA ASN A 344 10.16 17.48 25.25
C ASN A 344 8.79 16.86 24.89
N PRO A 345 8.19 16.04 25.76
CA PRO A 345 6.92 15.35 25.48
C PRO A 345 5.74 16.32 25.31
N ILE A 346 5.73 17.46 26.00
CA ILE A 346 4.64 18.46 25.92
C ILE A 346 4.71 19.19 24.59
N ARG A 347 5.90 19.64 24.18
CA ARG A 347 6.10 20.30 22.88
C ARG A 347 5.78 19.33 21.74
N ARG A 348 6.17 18.07 21.86
CA ARG A 348 5.81 17.00 20.90
C ARG A 348 4.31 16.78 20.83
N TRP A 349 3.61 16.74 21.96
CA TRP A 349 2.16 16.61 21.98
C TRP A 349 1.47 17.83 21.38
N TYR A 350 1.90 19.05 21.72
CA TYR A 350 1.39 20.28 21.12
C TYR A 350 1.61 20.31 19.61
N GLN A 351 2.83 20.03 19.12
CA GLN A 351 3.11 19.97 17.69
C GLN A 351 2.29 18.87 17.01
N SER A 352 2.21 17.68 17.61
CA SER A 352 1.41 16.59 17.07
C SER A 352 -0.08 16.95 16.98
N THR A 353 -0.63 17.64 17.98
CA THR A 353 -2.03 18.08 18.02
C THR A 353 -2.27 19.21 17.02
N LYS A 354 -1.35 20.18 16.93
CA LYS A 354 -1.40 21.26 15.93
C LYS A 354 -1.41 20.69 14.51
N TYR A 355 -0.46 19.81 14.20
CA TYR A 355 -0.37 19.15 12.90
C TYR A 355 -1.59 18.26 12.62
N PHE A 356 -2.09 17.53 13.62
CA PHE A 356 -3.33 16.77 13.47
C PHE A 356 -4.53 17.66 13.10
N LEU A 357 -4.66 18.81 13.77
CA LEU A 357 -5.70 19.80 13.50
C LEU A 357 -5.54 20.41 12.11
N GLU A 358 -4.34 20.82 11.72
CA GLU A 358 -4.06 21.37 10.38
C GLU A 358 -4.39 20.36 9.27
N ASP A 359 -3.92 19.10 9.41
CA ASP A 359 -4.13 18.05 8.41
C ASP A 359 -5.59 17.57 8.33
N ASN A 360 -6.33 17.62 9.44
CA ASN A 360 -7.68 17.04 9.55
C ASN A 360 -8.76 18.08 9.87
N TRP A 361 -8.50 19.36 9.65
CA TRP A 361 -9.40 20.45 10.08
C TRP A 361 -10.84 20.27 9.55
N LYS A 362 -11.01 19.83 8.29
CA LYS A 362 -12.33 19.54 7.70
C LYS A 362 -13.10 18.46 8.47
N ARG A 363 -12.40 17.39 8.89
CA ARG A 363 -12.99 16.29 9.66
C ARG A 363 -13.36 16.77 11.07
N VAL A 364 -12.46 17.50 11.72
CA VAL A 364 -12.68 18.05 13.06
C VAL A 364 -13.86 19.01 13.06
N TRP A 365 -13.93 19.91 12.08
CA TRP A 365 -15.04 20.84 11.89
C TRP A 365 -16.39 20.11 11.76
N VAL A 366 -16.49 19.13 10.86
CA VAL A 366 -17.75 18.38 10.65
C VAL A 366 -18.13 17.58 11.89
N MET A 367 -17.16 16.99 12.58
CA MET A 367 -17.40 16.27 13.85
C MET A 367 -17.87 17.20 14.97
N ALA A 368 -17.25 18.38 15.10
CA ALA A 368 -17.66 19.39 16.07
C ALA A 368 -19.08 19.90 15.79
N LEU A 369 -19.41 20.15 14.51
CA LEU A 369 -20.75 20.54 14.10
C LEU A 369 -21.79 19.47 14.43
N TRP A 370 -21.51 18.20 14.09
CA TRP A 370 -22.41 17.08 14.39
C TRP A 370 -22.62 16.90 15.91
N LEU A 371 -21.54 16.91 16.69
CA LEU A 371 -21.62 16.82 18.16
C LEU A 371 -22.35 18.02 18.78
N GLY A 372 -22.13 19.23 18.25
CA GLY A 372 -22.82 20.44 18.69
C GLY A 372 -24.32 20.38 18.46
N ILE A 373 -24.76 19.95 17.26
CA ILE A 373 -26.19 19.73 16.96
C ILE A 373 -26.78 18.67 17.88
N MET A 374 -26.08 17.55 18.09
CA MET A 374 -26.51 16.47 18.98
C MET A 374 -26.70 16.95 20.43
N ALA A 375 -25.71 17.67 20.98
CA ALA A 375 -25.78 18.24 22.32
C ALA A 375 -26.91 19.28 22.44
N GLY A 376 -27.05 20.14 21.44
CA GLY A 376 -28.12 21.13 21.38
C GLY A 376 -29.53 20.50 21.37
N LEU A 377 -29.76 19.52 20.49
CA LEU A 377 -31.05 18.82 20.41
C LEU A 377 -31.37 18.03 21.67
N PHE A 378 -30.39 17.33 22.24
CA PHE A 378 -30.55 16.61 23.50
C PHE A 378 -30.95 17.58 24.62
N THR A 379 -30.18 18.67 24.79
CA THR A 379 -30.41 19.68 25.83
C THR A 379 -31.76 20.37 25.66
N TYR A 380 -32.13 20.73 24.43
CA TYR A 380 -33.42 21.33 24.12
C TYR A 380 -34.60 20.45 24.58
N LYS A 381 -34.59 19.15 24.22
CA LYS A 381 -35.65 18.23 24.66
C LYS A 381 -35.58 17.90 26.14
N PHE A 382 -34.38 17.81 26.70
CA PHE A 382 -34.18 17.57 28.13
C PHE A 382 -34.82 18.70 28.95
N ILE A 383 -34.54 19.96 28.62
CA ILE A 383 -35.14 21.13 29.28
C ILE A 383 -36.64 21.18 29.03
N GLN A 384 -37.09 20.94 27.78
CA GLN A 384 -38.52 20.92 27.45
C GLN A 384 -39.31 19.94 28.33
N TYR A 385 -38.79 18.72 28.55
CA TYR A 385 -39.48 17.71 29.35
C TYR A 385 -39.32 17.92 30.86
N ARG A 386 -38.28 18.63 31.31
CA ARG A 386 -38.13 19.04 32.72
C ARG A 386 -39.24 20.00 33.18
N HIS A 387 -39.80 20.78 32.26
CA HIS A 387 -40.88 21.73 32.55
C HIS A 387 -42.29 21.17 32.24
N ARG A 388 -42.43 19.86 32.03
CA ARG A 388 -43.74 19.21 31.81
C ARG A 388 -44.17 18.44 33.06
N ALA A 389 -45.48 18.34 33.29
CA ALA A 389 -46.08 17.58 34.40
C ALA A 389 -45.64 16.11 34.46
N VAL A 390 -45.21 15.54 33.34
CA VAL A 390 -44.69 14.16 33.25
C VAL A 390 -43.37 13.99 34.04
N TYR A 391 -42.63 15.08 34.24
CA TYR A 391 -41.37 15.08 34.99
C TYR A 391 -41.57 14.77 36.46
N ASP A 392 -42.71 15.14 37.05
CA ASP A 392 -42.93 15.00 38.50
C ASP A 392 -42.91 13.53 38.94
N ILE A 393 -43.26 12.60 38.05
CA ILE A 393 -43.23 11.15 38.30
C ILE A 393 -41.98 10.51 37.68
N MET A 394 -41.75 10.75 36.38
CA MET A 394 -40.72 10.04 35.61
C MET A 394 -39.32 10.64 35.82
N GLY A 395 -39.24 11.88 36.31
CA GLY A 395 -38.00 12.58 36.67
C GLY A 395 -37.02 12.73 35.51
N TYR A 396 -35.72 12.64 35.81
CA TYR A 396 -34.67 12.78 34.81
C TYR A 396 -34.65 11.66 33.75
N CYS A 397 -35.34 10.55 33.99
CA CYS A 397 -35.39 9.43 33.06
C CYS A 397 -36.18 9.80 31.80
N VAL A 398 -37.34 10.45 31.92
CA VAL A 398 -38.09 10.92 30.74
C VAL A 398 -37.33 12.01 29.98
N CYS A 399 -36.63 12.91 30.68
CA CYS A 399 -35.80 13.94 30.04
C CYS A 399 -34.66 13.31 29.22
N THR A 400 -33.99 12.30 29.79
CA THR A 400 -32.93 11.55 29.11
C THR A 400 -33.48 10.76 27.93
N ALA A 401 -34.61 10.06 28.11
CA ALA A 401 -35.23 9.25 27.08
C ALA A 401 -35.68 10.10 25.89
N LYS A 402 -36.26 11.28 26.13
CA LYS A 402 -36.73 12.20 25.06
C LYS A 402 -35.60 13.01 24.43
N GLY A 403 -34.58 13.39 25.20
CA GLY A 403 -33.32 13.93 24.67
C GLY A 403 -32.66 12.94 23.69
N ALA A 404 -32.51 11.69 24.12
CA ALA A 404 -31.98 10.62 23.29
C ALA A 404 -32.86 10.36 22.05
N ALA A 405 -34.20 10.34 22.20
CA ALA A 405 -35.12 10.20 21.07
C ALA A 405 -34.94 11.28 20.00
N GLU A 406 -34.73 12.54 20.39
CA GLU A 406 -34.55 13.63 19.43
C GLU A 406 -33.24 13.49 18.64
N THR A 407 -32.17 13.13 19.34
CA THR A 407 -30.90 12.84 18.68
C THR A 407 -30.97 11.62 17.77
N LEU A 408 -31.78 10.61 18.12
CA LEU A 408 -32.04 9.46 17.26
C LEU A 408 -32.78 9.86 15.99
N LYS A 409 -33.81 10.71 16.05
CA LYS A 409 -34.50 11.20 14.84
C LYS A 409 -33.52 11.88 13.89
N PHE A 410 -32.66 12.75 14.41
CA PHE A 410 -31.64 13.43 13.61
C PHE A 410 -30.63 12.45 12.99
N ASN A 411 -30.10 11.51 13.76
CA ASN A 411 -29.14 10.54 13.23
C ASN A 411 -29.78 9.54 12.24
N MET A 412 -31.02 9.12 12.48
CA MET A 412 -31.79 8.28 11.55
C MET A 412 -32.11 9.05 10.27
N ALA A 413 -32.26 10.37 10.30
CA ALA A 413 -32.35 11.18 9.09
C ALA A 413 -30.98 11.28 8.38
N LEU A 414 -29.93 11.61 9.13
CA LEU A 414 -28.60 11.89 8.60
C LEU A 414 -27.89 10.65 8.02
N ILE A 415 -28.10 9.45 8.58
CA ILE A 415 -27.38 8.23 8.18
C ILE A 415 -27.59 7.81 6.72
N LEU A 416 -28.69 8.24 6.09
CA LEU A 416 -28.99 7.99 4.67
C LEU A 416 -28.19 8.88 3.72
N LEU A 417 -27.84 10.11 4.12
CA LEU A 417 -27.18 11.06 3.22
C LEU A 417 -25.78 10.60 2.78
N PRO A 418 -24.89 10.07 3.66
CA PRO A 418 -23.57 9.62 3.25
C PRO A 418 -23.60 8.44 2.26
N VAL A 419 -24.67 7.65 2.24
CA VAL A 419 -24.81 6.50 1.32
C VAL A 419 -25.48 6.86 0.00
N CYS A 420 -25.89 8.12 -0.18
CA CYS A 420 -26.37 8.68 -1.45
C CYS A 420 -25.18 9.06 -2.35
N ARG A 421 -24.57 8.06 -2.98
CA ARG A 421 -23.28 8.17 -3.70
C ARG A 421 -23.35 9.14 -4.89
N ASN A 422 -24.46 9.15 -5.64
CA ASN A 422 -24.59 10.07 -6.77
C ASN A 422 -24.69 11.52 -6.27
N THR A 423 -25.48 11.74 -5.21
CA THR A 423 -25.64 13.05 -4.57
C THR A 423 -24.31 13.55 -3.99
N ILE A 424 -23.59 12.71 -3.25
CA ILE A 424 -22.28 13.04 -2.69
C ILE A 424 -21.25 13.33 -3.80
N THR A 425 -21.23 12.54 -4.87
CA THR A 425 -20.34 12.76 -6.02
C THR A 425 -20.67 14.07 -6.73
N TRP A 426 -21.96 14.40 -6.87
CA TRP A 426 -22.42 15.67 -7.45
C TRP A 426 -22.02 16.86 -6.56
N LEU A 427 -22.29 16.79 -5.25
CA LEU A 427 -21.89 17.82 -4.28
C LEU A 427 -20.39 18.07 -4.34
N ARG A 428 -19.57 17.01 -4.35
CA ARG A 428 -18.11 17.09 -4.44
C ARG A 428 -17.63 17.77 -5.72
N ASN A 429 -18.20 17.39 -6.87
CA ASN A 429 -17.67 17.80 -8.18
C ASN A 429 -18.27 19.12 -8.72
N LYS A 430 -19.49 19.48 -8.33
CA LYS A 430 -20.24 20.61 -8.89
C LYS A 430 -20.37 21.79 -7.93
N THR A 431 -20.20 21.57 -6.62
CA THR A 431 -20.33 22.63 -5.63
C THR A 431 -18.99 22.96 -4.99
N LYS A 432 -18.90 24.17 -4.43
CA LYS A 432 -17.75 24.62 -3.61
C LYS A 432 -17.71 23.97 -2.23
N LEU A 433 -18.68 23.12 -1.88
CA LEU A 433 -18.83 22.54 -0.56
C LEU A 433 -17.70 21.54 -0.22
N GLY A 434 -17.04 20.96 -1.23
CA GLY A 434 -15.85 20.10 -1.03
C GLY A 434 -14.64 20.81 -0.42
N MET A 435 -14.63 22.15 -0.42
CA MET A 435 -13.61 22.93 0.30
C MET A 435 -13.77 22.83 1.82
N ALA A 436 -15.00 22.68 2.33
CA ALA A 436 -15.29 22.62 3.76
C ALA A 436 -15.65 21.20 4.26
N VAL A 437 -16.20 20.35 3.40
CA VAL A 437 -16.71 19.01 3.78
C VAL A 437 -15.86 17.91 3.14
N PRO A 438 -15.33 16.94 3.91
CA PRO A 438 -14.54 15.83 3.39
C PRO A 438 -15.46 14.71 2.86
N PHE A 439 -16.03 14.91 1.66
CA PHE A 439 -16.99 13.96 1.06
C PHE A 439 -16.44 12.55 0.82
N ASP A 440 -15.13 12.38 0.68
CA ASP A 440 -14.51 11.05 0.50
C ASP A 440 -14.54 10.19 1.78
N ASP A 441 -14.81 10.79 2.94
CA ASP A 441 -15.01 10.10 4.21
C ASP A 441 -16.48 9.81 4.52
N ASN A 442 -17.40 9.97 3.55
CA ASN A 442 -18.83 9.74 3.73
C ASN A 442 -19.15 8.38 4.40
N LEU A 443 -18.52 7.29 3.96
CA LEU A 443 -18.73 5.95 4.53
C LEU A 443 -18.11 5.80 5.93
N ASN A 444 -17.06 6.56 6.26
CA ASN A 444 -16.51 6.60 7.61
C ASN A 444 -17.46 7.37 8.53
N PHE A 445 -17.99 8.49 8.05
CA PHE A 445 -19.00 9.27 8.78
C PHE A 445 -20.30 8.49 9.01
N HIS A 446 -20.77 7.71 8.03
CA HIS A 446 -21.91 6.79 8.19
C HIS A 446 -21.72 5.82 9.38
N LYS A 447 -20.51 5.26 9.55
CA LYS A 447 -20.21 4.37 10.68
C LYS A 447 -20.21 5.11 12.01
N VAL A 448 -19.71 6.35 12.04
CA VAL A 448 -19.72 7.19 13.24
C VAL A 448 -21.17 7.51 13.65
N ILE A 449 -22.02 7.87 12.70
CA ILE A 449 -23.46 8.08 12.95
C ILE A 449 -24.11 6.80 13.49
N ALA A 450 -23.79 5.63 12.94
CA ALA A 450 -24.30 4.35 13.44
C ALA A 450 -23.93 4.09 14.92
N VAL A 451 -22.72 4.47 15.35
CA VAL A 451 -22.33 4.43 16.78
C VAL A 451 -23.16 5.41 17.60
N GLY A 452 -23.38 6.63 17.10
CA GLY A 452 -24.28 7.60 17.73
C GLY A 452 -25.71 7.08 17.88
N ILE A 453 -26.23 6.36 16.88
CA ILE A 453 -27.53 5.69 16.93
C ILE A 453 -27.53 4.59 18.01
N ALA A 454 -26.50 3.74 18.08
CA ALA A 454 -26.44 2.69 19.10
C ALA A 454 -26.47 3.27 20.53
N ILE A 455 -25.72 4.34 20.78
CA ILE A 455 -25.72 5.05 22.07
C ILE A 455 -27.11 5.66 22.34
N GLY A 456 -27.68 6.34 21.35
CA GLY A 456 -29.01 6.94 21.47
C GLY A 456 -30.11 5.92 21.76
N VAL A 457 -30.07 4.75 21.10
CA VAL A 457 -31.02 3.64 21.33
C VAL A 457 -30.85 3.09 22.74
N GLY A 458 -29.61 2.90 23.20
CA GLY A 458 -29.33 2.45 24.56
C GLY A 458 -29.87 3.42 25.62
N LEU A 459 -29.64 4.73 25.45
CA LEU A 459 -30.16 5.74 26.37
C LEU A 459 -31.68 5.86 26.32
N HIS A 460 -32.27 5.87 25.12
CA HIS A 460 -33.72 6.01 24.92
C HIS A 460 -34.49 4.79 25.44
N GLY A 461 -34.15 3.60 24.93
CA GLY A 461 -34.80 2.36 25.32
C GLY A 461 -34.49 1.97 26.76
N GLY A 462 -33.24 2.15 27.19
CA GLY A 462 -32.81 1.89 28.56
C GLY A 462 -33.58 2.74 29.57
N ALA A 463 -33.63 4.07 29.38
CA ALA A 463 -34.38 4.95 30.28
C ALA A 463 -35.88 4.61 30.34
N HIS A 464 -36.49 4.27 29.19
CA HIS A 464 -37.89 3.83 29.16
C HIS A 464 -38.11 2.51 29.93
N LEU A 465 -37.31 1.50 29.64
CA LEU A 465 -37.48 0.15 30.19
C LEU A 465 -37.08 0.03 31.65
N THR A 466 -35.99 0.68 32.09
CA THR A 466 -35.42 0.46 33.43
C THR A 466 -35.84 1.49 34.46
N CYS A 467 -36.37 2.64 34.05
CA CYS A 467 -36.65 3.74 34.98
C CYS A 467 -38.06 4.30 34.82
N ASP A 468 -38.45 4.71 33.62
CA ASP A 468 -39.74 5.35 33.36
C ASP A 468 -40.93 4.43 33.66
N PHE A 469 -40.95 3.22 33.08
CA PHE A 469 -42.06 2.29 33.30
C PHE A 469 -42.15 1.82 34.76
N PRO A 470 -41.06 1.44 35.45
CA PRO A 470 -41.12 1.12 36.87
C PRO A 470 -41.64 2.28 37.74
N ARG A 471 -41.17 3.51 37.51
CA ARG A 471 -41.65 4.69 38.26
C ARG A 471 -43.13 4.95 38.06
N LEU A 472 -43.62 4.78 36.83
CA LEU A 472 -45.04 4.97 36.52
C LEU A 472 -45.93 3.89 37.14
N LEU A 473 -45.43 2.67 37.33
CA LEU A 473 -46.17 1.57 37.99
C LEU A 473 -46.19 1.71 39.52
N HIS A 474 -45.18 2.34 40.11
CA HIS A 474 -45.09 2.55 41.56
C HIS A 474 -45.66 3.90 42.02
N ALA A 475 -46.17 4.73 41.10
CA ALA A 475 -46.82 5.99 41.43
C ALA A 475 -48.12 5.75 42.19
N THR A 476 -48.35 6.53 43.26
CA THR A 476 -49.63 6.57 43.98
C THR A 476 -50.74 7.17 43.10
N GLU A 477 -52.01 6.94 43.47
CA GLU A 477 -53.15 7.46 42.70
C GLU A 477 -53.13 9.00 42.57
N ALA A 478 -52.71 9.71 43.63
CA ALA A 478 -52.53 11.16 43.61
C ALA A 478 -51.37 11.61 42.71
N GLU A 479 -50.25 10.86 42.72
CA GLU A 479 -49.11 11.14 41.84
C GLU A 479 -49.42 10.85 40.37
N TYR A 480 -50.31 9.89 40.07
CA TYR A 480 -50.69 9.51 38.71
C TYR A 480 -51.65 10.50 38.01
N GLU A 481 -52.33 11.37 38.76
CA GLU A 481 -53.30 12.35 38.22
C GLU A 481 -52.80 13.11 36.97
N PRO A 482 -51.55 13.62 36.92
CA PRO A 482 -51.03 14.35 35.75
C PRO A 482 -50.80 13.48 34.51
N MET A 483 -50.89 12.15 34.65
CA MET A 483 -50.64 11.16 33.59
C MET A 483 -51.90 10.68 32.88
N LYS A 484 -53.09 10.93 33.45
CA LYS A 484 -54.39 10.59 32.85
C LYS A 484 -54.53 11.07 31.40
N PRO A 485 -54.10 12.29 31.01
CA PRO A 485 -54.19 12.74 29.61
C PRO A 485 -53.36 11.92 28.63
N TYR A 486 -52.33 11.21 29.10
CA TYR A 486 -51.41 10.44 28.28
C TYR A 486 -51.79 8.96 28.25
N PHE A 487 -52.02 8.36 29.43
CA PHE A 487 -52.18 6.91 29.62
C PHE A 487 -53.63 6.48 29.95
N GLY A 488 -54.55 7.41 30.13
CA GLY A 488 -55.95 7.15 30.48
C GLY A 488 -56.21 7.14 31.98
N ASP A 489 -57.49 7.07 32.36
CA ASP A 489 -57.94 7.23 33.75
C ASP A 489 -57.46 6.11 34.68
N LYS A 490 -57.29 4.89 34.17
CA LYS A 490 -56.76 3.75 34.92
C LYS A 490 -55.26 3.64 34.71
N GLN A 491 -54.51 3.56 35.81
CA GLN A 491 -53.07 3.30 35.77
C GLN A 491 -52.79 1.95 35.07
N PRO A 492 -51.74 1.87 34.25
CA PRO A 492 -51.35 0.62 33.59
C PRO A 492 -51.15 -0.53 34.61
N PRO A 493 -51.74 -1.71 34.38
CA PRO A 493 -51.84 -2.74 35.41
C PRO A 493 -50.53 -3.48 35.69
N ASN A 494 -49.61 -3.51 34.73
CA ASN A 494 -48.31 -4.17 34.86
C ASN A 494 -47.32 -3.69 33.79
N TYR A 495 -46.06 -4.07 33.95
CA TYR A 495 -44.97 -3.74 33.02
C TYR A 495 -45.23 -4.21 31.58
N TRP A 496 -45.89 -5.36 31.41
CA TRP A 496 -46.18 -5.93 30.10
C TRP A 496 -47.15 -5.09 29.28
N TRP A 497 -47.96 -4.23 29.91
CA TRP A 497 -48.81 -3.28 29.21
C TRP A 497 -47.99 -2.36 28.30
N PHE A 498 -46.87 -1.81 28.81
CA PHE A 498 -45.98 -0.94 28.03
C PHE A 498 -45.21 -1.71 26.95
N VAL A 499 -44.73 -2.91 27.28
CA VAL A 499 -43.94 -3.74 26.36
C VAL A 499 -44.78 -4.28 25.20
N LYS A 500 -46.03 -4.68 25.47
CA LYS A 500 -46.99 -5.16 24.45
C LYS A 500 -47.69 -4.02 23.71
N GLY A 501 -47.61 -2.80 24.22
CA GLY A 501 -48.05 -1.60 23.51
C GLY A 501 -47.33 -1.43 22.17
N VAL A 502 -47.93 -0.66 21.27
CA VAL A 502 -47.40 -0.46 19.91
C VAL A 502 -45.97 0.07 19.95
N GLU A 503 -45.68 1.00 20.86
CA GLU A 503 -44.38 1.63 21.05
C GLU A 503 -43.33 0.64 21.57
N GLY A 504 -43.72 -0.23 22.50
CA GLY A 504 -42.87 -1.28 23.06
C GLY A 504 -42.50 -2.33 22.02
N VAL A 505 -43.50 -2.88 21.32
CA VAL A 505 -43.29 -3.90 20.28
C VAL A 505 -42.47 -3.36 19.13
N THR A 506 -42.83 -2.19 18.58
CA THR A 506 -42.06 -1.56 17.50
C THR A 506 -40.64 -1.24 17.93
N GLY A 507 -40.44 -0.73 19.14
CA GLY A 507 -39.13 -0.45 19.73
C GLY A 507 -38.24 -1.68 19.81
N ILE A 508 -38.75 -2.77 20.42
CA ILE A 508 -37.99 -4.01 20.60
C ILE A 508 -37.65 -4.65 19.25
N VAL A 509 -38.61 -4.73 18.33
CA VAL A 509 -38.36 -5.30 17.00
C VAL A 509 -37.30 -4.48 16.25
N MET A 510 -37.37 -3.15 16.30
CA MET A 510 -36.33 -2.30 15.71
C MET A 510 -34.95 -2.58 16.31
N VAL A 511 -34.84 -2.66 17.65
CA VAL A 511 -33.58 -2.93 18.34
C VAL A 511 -32.99 -4.28 17.93
N VAL A 512 -33.81 -5.34 17.84
CA VAL A 512 -33.37 -6.68 17.42
C VAL A 512 -32.85 -6.66 15.99
N LEU A 513 -33.60 -6.07 15.05
CA LEU A 513 -33.18 -5.97 13.65
C LEU A 513 -31.89 -5.15 13.48
N MET A 514 -31.78 -4.04 14.21
CA MET A 514 -30.59 -3.20 14.21
C MET A 514 -29.38 -3.92 14.83
N ALA A 515 -29.56 -4.68 15.91
CA ALA A 515 -28.51 -5.47 16.53
C ALA A 515 -27.93 -6.51 15.56
N ILE A 516 -28.80 -7.21 14.82
CA ILE A 516 -28.40 -8.16 13.76
C ILE A 516 -27.60 -7.43 12.67
N ALA A 517 -28.16 -6.34 12.13
CA ALA A 517 -27.53 -5.58 11.05
C ALA A 517 -26.18 -4.98 11.47
N PHE A 518 -26.07 -4.42 12.68
CA PHE A 518 -24.84 -3.79 13.17
C PHE A 518 -23.75 -4.84 13.45
N THR A 519 -24.12 -5.98 14.01
CA THR A 519 -23.18 -7.08 14.28
C THR A 519 -22.58 -7.63 12.98
N LEU A 520 -23.43 -7.93 11.99
CA LEU A 520 -23.00 -8.45 10.69
C LEU A 520 -22.25 -7.41 9.84
N ALA A 521 -22.49 -6.11 10.07
CA ALA A 521 -21.75 -5.03 9.42
C ALA A 521 -20.31 -4.84 9.96
N THR A 522 -19.98 -5.40 11.12
CA THR A 522 -18.62 -5.27 11.68
C THR A 522 -17.57 -5.95 10.79
N PRO A 523 -16.32 -5.44 10.74
CA PRO A 523 -15.28 -5.99 9.86
C PRO A 523 -14.96 -7.47 10.09
N TRP A 524 -15.18 -7.98 11.29
CA TRP A 524 -14.88 -9.35 11.70
C TRP A 524 -15.84 -10.35 11.05
N PHE A 525 -17.14 -10.07 11.12
CA PHE A 525 -18.20 -10.88 10.52
C PHE A 525 -18.27 -10.69 9.00
N ARG A 526 -18.25 -9.43 8.52
CA ARG A 526 -18.35 -9.12 7.09
C ARG A 526 -17.20 -9.69 6.26
N ARG A 527 -15.98 -9.71 6.80
CA ARG A 527 -14.78 -10.26 6.12
C ARG A 527 -14.51 -11.73 6.45
N ASN A 528 -15.43 -12.39 7.17
CA ASN A 528 -15.32 -13.78 7.59
C ASN A 528 -13.96 -14.12 8.25
N LYS A 529 -13.49 -13.24 9.15
CA LYS A 529 -12.19 -13.39 9.83
C LYS A 529 -12.25 -14.23 11.11
N LEU A 530 -13.46 -14.52 11.59
CA LEU A 530 -13.67 -15.35 12.78
C LEU A 530 -13.66 -16.83 12.37
N ASN A 531 -12.91 -17.64 13.10
CA ASN A 531 -12.93 -19.10 12.94
C ASN A 531 -14.16 -19.67 13.64
N LEU A 532 -15.33 -19.52 13.01
CA LEU A 532 -16.61 -20.03 13.51
C LEU A 532 -16.91 -21.43 12.93
N PRO A 533 -17.74 -22.26 13.62
CA PRO A 533 -18.22 -23.54 13.12
C PRO A 533 -18.87 -23.42 11.72
N LYS A 534 -18.75 -24.46 10.88
CA LYS A 534 -19.20 -24.45 9.47
C LYS A 534 -20.65 -23.97 9.29
N SER A 535 -21.55 -24.34 10.21
CA SER A 535 -22.97 -23.96 10.18
C SER A 535 -23.18 -22.45 10.33
N ILE A 536 -22.45 -21.81 11.25
CA ILE A 536 -22.54 -20.36 11.51
C ILE A 536 -21.75 -19.58 10.45
N LYS A 537 -20.69 -20.17 9.90
CA LYS A 537 -19.87 -19.56 8.85
C LYS A 537 -20.64 -19.27 7.55
N LYS A 538 -21.75 -19.98 7.29
CA LYS A 538 -22.68 -19.65 6.19
C LYS A 538 -23.47 -18.36 6.42
N LEU A 539 -23.65 -17.96 7.68
CA LEU A 539 -24.34 -16.73 8.10
C LEU A 539 -23.39 -15.53 8.24
N THR A 540 -22.12 -15.68 7.88
CA THR A 540 -21.11 -14.62 7.88
C THR A 540 -20.58 -14.36 6.47
N GLY A 541 -19.98 -13.19 6.24
CA GLY A 541 -19.50 -12.77 4.92
C GLY A 541 -20.27 -11.61 4.32
N PHE A 542 -19.90 -11.25 3.08
CA PHE A 542 -20.42 -10.05 2.42
C PHE A 542 -21.92 -10.16 2.10
N ASN A 543 -22.40 -11.31 1.65
CA ASN A 543 -23.82 -11.52 1.33
C ASN A 543 -24.69 -11.42 2.59
N ALA A 544 -24.28 -12.05 3.69
CA ALA A 544 -24.98 -11.94 4.97
C ALA A 544 -25.04 -10.49 5.47
N PHE A 545 -23.92 -9.76 5.37
CA PHE A 545 -23.89 -8.32 5.61
C PHE A 545 -24.89 -7.58 4.72
N TRP A 546 -24.90 -7.84 3.42
CA TRP A 546 -25.73 -7.10 2.46
C TRP A 546 -27.23 -7.30 2.74
N TYR A 547 -27.68 -8.55 2.90
CA TYR A 547 -29.09 -8.84 3.18
C TYR A 547 -29.52 -8.33 4.55
N SER A 548 -28.74 -8.57 5.61
CA SER A 548 -29.08 -8.08 6.94
C SER A 548 -29.08 -6.55 7.02
N HIS A 549 -28.23 -5.87 6.25
CA HIS A 549 -28.24 -4.42 6.21
C HIS A 549 -29.54 -3.88 5.60
N HIS A 550 -30.17 -4.56 4.61
CA HIS A 550 -31.45 -4.16 4.02
C HIS A 550 -32.64 -4.24 4.98
N LEU A 551 -32.49 -4.89 6.14
CA LEU A 551 -33.48 -4.83 7.22
C LEU A 551 -33.77 -3.39 7.68
N PHE A 552 -32.90 -2.42 7.32
CA PHE A 552 -33.18 -0.99 7.52
C PHE A 552 -34.54 -0.58 6.95
N VAL A 553 -35.00 -1.15 5.84
CA VAL A 553 -36.31 -0.82 5.25
C VAL A 553 -37.44 -1.08 6.25
N ILE A 554 -37.41 -2.24 6.91
CA ILE A 554 -38.37 -2.61 7.95
C ILE A 554 -38.22 -1.69 9.17
N VAL A 555 -36.99 -1.39 9.58
CA VAL A 555 -36.71 -0.48 10.70
C VAL A 555 -37.28 0.92 10.45
N TYR A 556 -37.19 1.48 9.24
CA TYR A 556 -37.76 2.80 8.94
C TYR A 556 -39.29 2.79 8.93
N VAL A 557 -39.92 1.71 8.44
CA VAL A 557 -41.38 1.55 8.54
C VAL A 557 -41.81 1.51 9.99
N LEU A 558 -41.13 0.70 10.81
CA LEU A 558 -41.40 0.62 12.26
C LEU A 558 -41.10 1.93 12.98
N LEU A 559 -40.10 2.70 12.55
CA LEU A 559 -39.78 4.01 13.11
C LEU A 559 -40.90 5.03 12.87
N ILE A 560 -41.53 4.99 11.68
CA ILE A 560 -42.71 5.82 11.36
C ILE A 560 -43.88 5.42 12.26
N VAL A 561 -44.20 4.13 12.35
CA VAL A 561 -45.27 3.62 13.22
C VAL A 561 -45.02 4.02 14.68
N HIS A 562 -43.81 3.77 15.18
CA HIS A 562 -43.37 4.16 16.52
C HIS A 562 -43.52 5.67 16.76
N GLY A 563 -43.21 6.51 15.76
CA GLY A 563 -43.35 7.96 15.82
C GLY A 563 -44.80 8.49 15.71
N ILE A 564 -45.73 7.71 15.16
CA ILE A 564 -47.15 8.07 15.05
C ILE A 564 -47.90 7.75 16.34
N TYR A 565 -47.61 6.61 16.96
CA TYR A 565 -48.30 6.11 18.15
C TYR A 565 -47.64 6.57 19.46
N LEU A 566 -47.06 7.78 19.54
CA LEU A 566 -46.37 8.23 20.76
C LEU A 566 -47.32 8.49 21.94
N TYR A 567 -47.16 7.77 23.05
CA TYR A 567 -47.94 7.95 24.28
C TYR A 567 -47.85 9.38 24.91
N LEU A 568 -46.69 10.07 24.85
CA LEU A 568 -46.51 11.42 25.43
C LEU A 568 -46.83 12.59 24.49
N SER A 569 -47.26 12.34 23.26
CA SER A 569 -47.51 13.40 22.27
C SER A 569 -48.62 13.00 21.31
N LYS A 570 -49.84 13.46 21.60
CA LYS A 570 -51.05 13.10 20.85
C LYS A 570 -51.29 13.98 19.63
N GLU A 571 -50.99 15.28 19.72
CA GLU A 571 -51.17 16.24 18.62
C GLU A 571 -50.25 15.93 17.42
N TRP A 572 -50.83 15.93 16.22
CA TRP A 572 -50.15 15.49 15.00
C TRP A 572 -48.92 16.34 14.64
N TYR A 573 -48.98 17.66 14.81
CA TYR A 573 -47.86 18.57 14.47
C TYR A 573 -46.71 18.51 15.48
N LYS A 574 -46.94 17.99 16.69
CA LYS A 574 -45.88 17.73 17.69
C LYS A 574 -45.13 16.41 17.41
N LYS A 575 -45.66 15.53 16.54
CA LYS A 575 -45.03 14.26 16.15
C LYS A 575 -43.98 14.48 15.05
N THR A 576 -42.82 15.01 15.44
CA THR A 576 -41.80 15.48 14.49
C THR A 576 -41.05 14.38 13.72
N THR A 577 -41.20 13.09 14.08
CA THR A 577 -40.39 12.00 13.47
C THR A 577 -40.47 11.96 11.95
N TRP A 578 -41.67 12.08 11.37
CA TRP A 578 -41.85 12.06 9.92
C TRP A 578 -41.19 13.27 9.23
N MET A 579 -41.15 14.43 9.90
CA MET A 579 -40.56 15.66 9.36
C MET A 579 -39.04 15.52 9.20
N TYR A 580 -38.37 14.87 10.15
CA TYR A 580 -36.93 14.62 10.08
C TYR A 580 -36.56 13.68 8.93
N ILE A 581 -37.35 12.62 8.72
CA ILE A 581 -36.99 11.56 7.77
C ILE A 581 -37.53 11.78 6.36
N ALA A 582 -38.55 12.63 6.17
CA ALA A 582 -39.19 12.83 4.86
C ALA A 582 -38.19 13.20 3.76
N ILE A 583 -37.41 14.26 3.95
CA ILE A 583 -36.46 14.73 2.93
C ILE A 583 -35.35 13.69 2.66
N PRO A 584 -34.63 13.15 3.67
CA PRO A 584 -33.59 12.16 3.41
C PRO A 584 -34.09 10.84 2.80
N VAL A 585 -35.28 10.37 3.19
CA VAL A 585 -35.87 9.15 2.62
C VAL A 585 -36.27 9.38 1.16
N ILE A 586 -36.90 10.52 0.83
CA ILE A 586 -37.25 10.87 -0.56
C ILE A 586 -35.99 11.00 -1.40
N LEU A 587 -34.95 11.66 -0.88
CA LEU A 587 -33.68 11.82 -1.59
C LEU A 587 -33.00 10.46 -1.84
N TYR A 588 -32.96 9.59 -0.82
CA TYR A 588 -32.43 8.24 -0.95
C TYR A 588 -33.22 7.41 -1.96
N ALA A 589 -34.56 7.41 -1.86
CA ALA A 589 -35.45 6.69 -2.77
C ALA A 589 -35.30 7.18 -4.21
N SER A 590 -35.24 8.49 -4.41
CA SER A 590 -35.01 9.12 -5.73
C SER A 590 -33.67 8.68 -6.32
N GLU A 591 -32.60 8.65 -5.52
CA GLU A 591 -31.30 8.16 -6.00
C GLU A 591 -31.35 6.68 -6.41
N ARG A 592 -32.06 5.85 -5.62
CA ARG A 592 -32.23 4.41 -5.92
C ARG A 592 -33.05 4.19 -7.18
N LEU A 593 -34.10 4.99 -7.40
CA LEU A 593 -34.91 4.96 -8.61
C LEU A 593 -34.10 5.40 -9.83
N ILE A 594 -33.40 6.55 -9.77
CA ILE A 594 -32.53 7.03 -10.86
C ILE A 594 -31.51 5.96 -11.24
N ARG A 595 -30.91 5.29 -10.24
CA ARG A 595 -29.97 4.20 -10.49
C ARG A 595 -30.65 3.03 -11.19
N ALA A 596 -31.81 2.58 -10.72
CA ALA A 596 -32.56 1.48 -11.34
C ALA A 596 -32.89 1.78 -12.82
N PHE A 597 -33.30 3.02 -13.12
CA PHE A 597 -33.50 3.46 -14.50
C PHE A 597 -32.19 3.49 -15.30
N ARG A 598 -31.10 4.06 -14.76
CA ARG A 598 -29.80 4.11 -15.47
C ARG A 598 -29.20 2.72 -15.74
N SER A 599 -29.27 1.82 -14.76
CA SER A 599 -28.70 0.46 -14.85
C SER A 599 -29.56 -0.50 -15.68
N GLY A 600 -30.84 -0.19 -15.88
CA GLY A 600 -31.81 -1.08 -16.53
C GLY A 600 -31.88 -0.98 -18.06
N ILE A 601 -31.27 0.03 -18.69
CA ILE A 601 -31.71 0.41 -20.03
C ILE A 601 -30.96 -0.29 -21.18
N LYS A 602 -29.65 -0.59 -21.11
CA LYS A 602 -28.95 -1.34 -22.20
C LYS A 602 -27.75 -2.17 -21.72
N PRO A 603 -27.64 -3.45 -22.13
CA PRO A 603 -26.42 -4.21 -21.95
C PRO A 603 -25.28 -3.63 -22.79
N VAL A 604 -24.06 -3.68 -22.26
CA VAL A 604 -22.86 -3.27 -23.00
C VAL A 604 -22.37 -4.41 -23.87
N LYS A 605 -21.88 -4.09 -25.08
CA LYS A 605 -21.27 -5.09 -25.96
C LYS A 605 -19.86 -5.37 -25.47
N ILE A 606 -19.52 -6.64 -25.28
CA ILE A 606 -18.15 -7.07 -25.00
C ILE A 606 -17.36 -7.00 -26.31
N LEU A 607 -16.28 -6.21 -26.31
CA LEU A 607 -15.40 -6.02 -27.47
C LEU A 607 -14.25 -7.03 -27.44
N LYS A 608 -13.68 -7.26 -26.25
CA LYS A 608 -12.52 -8.12 -26.06
C LYS A 608 -12.48 -8.68 -24.65
N VAL A 609 -12.07 -9.93 -24.54
CA VAL A 609 -11.85 -10.65 -23.29
C VAL A 609 -10.44 -11.23 -23.31
N ALA A 610 -9.73 -11.11 -22.19
CA ALA A 610 -8.43 -11.75 -22.02
C ALA A 610 -8.31 -12.32 -20.60
N VAL A 611 -7.88 -13.58 -20.49
CA VAL A 611 -7.57 -14.21 -19.21
C VAL A 611 -6.07 -14.24 -19.02
N TYR A 612 -5.59 -13.54 -17.99
CA TYR A 612 -4.18 -13.41 -17.65
C TYR A 612 -3.71 -14.38 -16.55
N PRO A 613 -2.41 -14.73 -16.55
CA PRO A 613 -1.74 -15.36 -15.41
C PRO A 613 -1.99 -14.59 -14.11
N GLY A 614 -2.01 -15.29 -12.98
CA GLY A 614 -2.39 -14.71 -11.68
C GLY A 614 -3.90 -14.60 -11.45
N ASN A 615 -4.68 -15.30 -12.28
CA ASN A 615 -6.15 -15.34 -12.27
C ASN A 615 -6.80 -13.95 -12.37
N VAL A 616 -6.44 -13.22 -13.42
CA VAL A 616 -7.06 -11.92 -13.74
C VAL A 616 -7.82 -12.01 -15.05
N LEU A 617 -9.08 -11.57 -15.06
CA LEU A 617 -9.92 -11.42 -16.24
C LEU A 617 -9.94 -9.95 -16.66
N SER A 618 -9.59 -9.66 -17.90
CA SER A 618 -9.73 -8.34 -18.50
C SER A 618 -10.94 -8.32 -19.43
N LEU A 619 -11.84 -7.37 -19.19
CA LEU A 619 -13.03 -7.15 -20.00
C LEU A 619 -12.95 -5.77 -20.64
N HIS A 620 -12.98 -5.74 -21.97
CA HIS A 620 -13.12 -4.54 -22.77
C HIS A 620 -14.54 -4.51 -23.34
N MET A 621 -15.24 -3.40 -23.14
CA MET A 621 -16.65 -3.24 -23.48
C MET A 621 -16.89 -1.92 -24.19
N SER A 622 -17.96 -1.87 -24.98
CA SER A 622 -18.39 -0.67 -25.68
C SER A 622 -18.72 0.45 -24.69
N LYS A 623 -18.23 1.66 -24.95
CA LYS A 623 -18.56 2.85 -24.16
C LYS A 623 -19.97 3.34 -24.50
N PRO A 624 -20.94 3.37 -23.56
CA PRO A 624 -22.28 3.85 -23.87
C PRO A 624 -22.28 5.34 -24.26
N GLN A 625 -23.21 5.72 -25.15
CA GLN A 625 -23.36 7.12 -25.56
C GLN A 625 -23.65 8.00 -24.34
N GLY A 626 -22.87 9.08 -24.19
CA GLY A 626 -22.99 9.99 -23.05
C GLY A 626 -22.28 9.53 -21.76
N PHE A 627 -21.65 8.35 -21.74
CA PHE A 627 -20.88 7.87 -20.59
C PHE A 627 -19.56 8.65 -20.44
N LYS A 628 -19.59 9.72 -19.64
CA LYS A 628 -18.44 10.57 -19.32
C LYS A 628 -17.90 10.26 -17.94
N TYR A 629 -16.62 9.94 -17.84
CA TYR A 629 -15.95 9.59 -16.58
C TYR A 629 -14.59 10.28 -16.45
N LYS A 630 -13.98 10.22 -15.27
CA LYS A 630 -12.64 10.70 -14.94
C LYS A 630 -11.74 9.53 -14.54
N SER A 631 -10.45 9.64 -14.81
CA SER A 631 -9.45 8.64 -14.40
C SER A 631 -9.46 8.43 -12.89
N GLY A 632 -9.30 7.18 -12.47
CA GLY A 632 -9.45 6.76 -11.07
C GLY A 632 -10.90 6.56 -10.62
N GLN A 633 -11.91 6.76 -11.48
CA GLN A 633 -13.29 6.33 -11.18
C GLN A 633 -13.44 4.81 -11.28
N TYR A 634 -14.48 4.29 -10.62
CA TYR A 634 -14.89 2.90 -10.71
C TYR A 634 -16.34 2.80 -11.20
N MET A 635 -16.74 1.61 -11.63
CA MET A 635 -18.13 1.28 -11.99
C MET A 635 -18.52 -0.07 -11.40
N PHE A 636 -19.81 -0.31 -11.26
CA PHE A 636 -20.34 -1.62 -10.93
C PHE A 636 -20.60 -2.41 -12.20
N VAL A 637 -20.28 -3.70 -12.13
CA VAL A 637 -20.51 -4.66 -13.20
C VAL A 637 -21.44 -5.74 -12.68
N ASN A 638 -22.45 -6.07 -13.49
CA ASN A 638 -23.33 -7.21 -13.29
C ASN A 638 -23.22 -8.14 -14.51
N CYS A 639 -23.20 -9.44 -14.27
CA CYS A 639 -23.22 -10.47 -15.31
C CYS A 639 -24.37 -11.43 -15.01
N ALA A 640 -25.39 -11.42 -15.86
CA ALA A 640 -26.61 -12.20 -15.64
C ALA A 640 -26.37 -13.72 -15.63
N ALA A 641 -25.33 -14.18 -16.33
CA ALA A 641 -24.92 -15.60 -16.35
C ALA A 641 -24.30 -16.08 -15.03
N VAL A 642 -23.83 -15.16 -14.17
CA VAL A 642 -23.29 -15.47 -12.83
C VAL A 642 -24.36 -15.26 -11.77
N SER A 643 -24.90 -14.03 -11.71
CA SER A 643 -26.00 -13.69 -10.82
C SER A 643 -26.73 -12.47 -11.35
N PRO A 644 -28.05 -12.54 -11.56
CA PRO A 644 -28.82 -11.42 -12.11
C PRO A 644 -28.98 -10.25 -11.14
N PHE A 645 -28.73 -10.45 -9.84
CA PHE A 645 -28.97 -9.44 -8.80
C PHE A 645 -27.68 -8.84 -8.20
N GLU A 646 -26.54 -9.51 -8.35
CA GLU A 646 -25.29 -9.06 -7.74
C GLU A 646 -24.54 -8.05 -8.61
N TRP A 647 -24.13 -6.95 -7.99
CA TRP A 647 -23.34 -5.89 -8.61
C TRP A 647 -22.01 -5.75 -7.88
N HIS A 648 -20.90 -5.84 -8.62
CA HIS A 648 -19.56 -5.78 -8.05
C HIS A 648 -18.76 -4.58 -8.58
N PRO A 649 -18.08 -3.80 -7.71
CA PRO A 649 -17.37 -2.60 -8.12
C PRO A 649 -15.96 -2.92 -8.66
N PHE A 650 -15.59 -2.29 -9.78
CA PHE A 650 -14.28 -2.38 -10.40
C PHE A 650 -13.79 -1.03 -10.91
N SER A 651 -12.52 -0.71 -10.66
CA SER A 651 -11.85 0.47 -11.19
C SER A 651 -11.83 0.44 -12.72
N ILE A 652 -12.16 1.58 -13.34
CA ILE A 652 -12.09 1.72 -14.79
C ILE A 652 -10.62 1.85 -15.17
N THR A 653 -10.11 0.90 -15.96
CA THR A 653 -8.69 0.85 -16.34
C THR A 653 -8.38 1.63 -17.62
N SER A 654 -9.37 1.86 -18.49
CA SER A 654 -9.24 2.69 -19.68
C SER A 654 -9.17 4.19 -19.31
N ALA A 655 -8.56 5.00 -20.18
CA ALA A 655 -8.52 6.45 -20.01
C ALA A 655 -9.82 7.11 -20.48
N PRO A 656 -10.27 8.25 -19.91
CA PRO A 656 -11.51 8.92 -20.30
C PRO A 656 -11.68 9.22 -21.79
N ARG A 657 -10.57 9.41 -22.50
CA ARG A 657 -10.53 9.68 -23.94
C ARG A 657 -10.57 8.41 -24.81
N ASP A 658 -10.42 7.22 -24.23
CA ASP A 658 -10.55 5.95 -24.96
C ASP A 658 -12.01 5.74 -25.40
N ASP A 659 -12.19 5.14 -26.58
CA ASP A 659 -13.51 4.81 -27.17
C ASP A 659 -14.16 3.56 -26.57
N TYR A 660 -13.46 2.88 -25.67
CA TYR A 660 -13.91 1.71 -24.96
C TYR A 660 -13.81 1.91 -23.45
N LEU A 661 -14.52 1.04 -22.71
CA LEU A 661 -14.37 0.89 -21.28
C LEU A 661 -13.63 -0.41 -21.00
N SER A 662 -12.68 -0.41 -20.07
CA SER A 662 -12.06 -1.65 -19.61
C SER A 662 -12.01 -1.78 -18.10
N VAL A 663 -12.07 -3.03 -17.62
CA VAL A 663 -11.87 -3.42 -16.23
C VAL A 663 -10.96 -4.64 -16.15
N HIS A 664 -10.13 -4.71 -15.11
CA HIS A 664 -9.29 -5.88 -14.81
C HIS A 664 -9.69 -6.45 -13.46
N ILE A 665 -10.18 -7.70 -13.48
CA ILE A 665 -10.87 -8.36 -12.37
C ILE A 665 -10.01 -9.52 -11.87
N ARG A 666 -9.46 -9.41 -10.66
CA ARG A 666 -8.77 -10.54 -10.01
C ARG A 666 -9.79 -11.50 -9.39
N THR A 667 -9.61 -12.81 -9.59
CA THR A 667 -10.49 -13.80 -8.95
C THR A 667 -10.15 -13.96 -7.47
N LEU A 668 -10.98 -13.41 -6.59
CA LEU A 668 -10.78 -13.47 -5.15
C LEU A 668 -11.98 -14.09 -4.40
N GLY A 669 -13.17 -14.05 -5.00
CA GLY A 669 -14.41 -14.59 -4.45
C GLY A 669 -15.12 -15.57 -5.39
N ASP A 670 -16.22 -16.12 -4.90
CA ASP A 670 -17.18 -16.97 -5.63
C ASP A 670 -17.67 -16.31 -6.92
N TRP A 671 -18.22 -15.09 -6.84
CA TRP A 671 -18.74 -14.37 -8.00
C TRP A 671 -17.65 -14.13 -9.06
N THR A 672 -16.47 -13.64 -8.65
CA THR A 672 -15.37 -13.39 -9.59
C THR A 672 -14.80 -14.67 -10.21
N ARG A 673 -14.87 -15.81 -9.50
CA ARG A 673 -14.42 -17.10 -10.01
C ARG A 673 -15.39 -17.63 -11.06
N GLN A 674 -16.69 -17.58 -10.78
CA GLN A 674 -17.73 -17.94 -11.74
C GLN A 674 -17.69 -17.03 -12.97
N LEU A 675 -17.49 -15.73 -12.78
CA LEU A 675 -17.30 -14.78 -13.90
C LEU A 675 -16.13 -15.22 -14.79
N LYS A 676 -14.98 -15.56 -14.20
CA LYS A 676 -13.84 -16.07 -14.97
C LYS A 676 -14.22 -17.35 -15.71
N THR A 677 -14.87 -18.32 -15.07
CA THR A 677 -15.29 -19.59 -15.70
C THR A 677 -16.16 -19.33 -16.93
N VAL A 678 -17.24 -18.58 -16.76
CA VAL A 678 -18.19 -18.26 -17.84
C VAL A 678 -17.48 -17.56 -19.01
N PHE A 679 -16.58 -16.61 -18.75
CA PHE A 679 -15.83 -15.95 -19.81
C PHE A 679 -14.67 -16.78 -20.38
N SER A 680 -14.17 -17.79 -19.66
CA SER A 680 -13.12 -18.68 -20.15
C SER A 680 -13.67 -19.73 -21.12
N GLU A 681 -14.91 -20.19 -20.93
CA GLU A 681 -15.61 -21.11 -21.85
C GLU A 681 -15.82 -20.50 -23.24
N VAL A 682 -15.93 -19.16 -23.30
CA VAL A 682 -16.09 -18.41 -24.55
C VAL A 682 -14.74 -18.01 -25.18
N CYS A 683 -13.63 -18.12 -24.42
CA CYS A 683 -12.29 -17.84 -24.92
C CYS A 683 -11.73 -19.02 -25.71
N GLN A 684 -11.07 -18.74 -26.84
CA GLN A 684 -10.35 -19.75 -27.60
C GLN A 684 -8.87 -19.81 -27.15
N ALA A 685 -8.27 -20.99 -27.26
CA ALA A 685 -6.82 -21.14 -27.11
C ALA A 685 -6.09 -20.41 -28.26
N PRO A 686 -4.87 -19.90 -28.04
CA PRO A 686 -4.08 -19.30 -29.10
C PRO A 686 -3.86 -20.27 -30.26
N THR A 687 -3.90 -19.79 -31.50
CA THR A 687 -3.55 -20.58 -32.69
C THR A 687 -2.09 -21.06 -32.60
N ALA A 688 -1.85 -22.31 -33.02
CA ALA A 688 -0.59 -23.03 -32.86
C ALA A 688 0.65 -22.20 -33.22
N GLY A 689 1.63 -22.12 -32.31
CA GLY A 689 2.93 -21.46 -32.50
C GLY A 689 3.16 -20.16 -31.72
N LYS A 690 2.16 -19.63 -30.98
CA LYS A 690 2.37 -18.50 -30.05
C LYS A 690 1.90 -18.89 -28.65
N SER A 691 2.83 -19.02 -27.70
CA SER A 691 2.50 -19.02 -26.26
C SER A 691 1.68 -17.78 -25.94
N GLY A 692 0.38 -17.94 -25.74
CA GLY A 692 -0.58 -16.84 -25.76
C GLY A 692 -1.64 -16.95 -24.68
N LEU A 693 -2.17 -15.80 -24.30
CA LEU A 693 -3.29 -15.68 -23.36
C LEU A 693 -4.59 -16.20 -23.98
N LEU A 694 -5.44 -16.85 -23.19
CA LEU A 694 -6.82 -17.15 -23.61
C LEU A 694 -7.54 -15.84 -23.89
N ARG A 695 -8.00 -15.68 -25.12
CA ARG A 695 -8.60 -14.43 -25.62
C ARG A 695 -9.82 -14.73 -26.49
N ALA A 696 -10.77 -13.82 -26.44
CA ALA A 696 -11.85 -13.75 -27.42
C ALA A 696 -12.04 -12.29 -27.80
N ASP A 697 -11.93 -12.00 -29.10
CA ASP A 697 -12.23 -10.70 -29.68
C ASP A 697 -13.59 -10.79 -30.40
N HIS A 698 -14.38 -9.72 -30.34
CA HIS A 698 -15.65 -9.65 -31.06
C HIS A 698 -15.38 -9.56 -32.57
N MET A 699 -15.40 -10.69 -33.28
CA MET A 699 -15.34 -10.72 -34.75
C MET A 699 -16.70 -10.42 -35.37
N GLN A 700 -16.74 -9.59 -36.42
CA GLN A 700 -17.93 -9.41 -37.24
C GLN A 700 -18.00 -10.57 -38.26
N GLY A 701 -18.92 -11.52 -38.05
CA GLY A 701 -19.12 -12.69 -38.92
C GLY A 701 -19.94 -13.80 -38.25
N ALA A 702 -20.30 -14.85 -38.99
CA ALA A 702 -21.18 -15.95 -38.53
C ALA A 702 -20.62 -16.79 -37.35
N ASN A 703 -19.33 -16.62 -37.00
CA ASN A 703 -18.64 -17.31 -35.91
C ASN A 703 -18.34 -16.41 -34.70
N SER A 704 -19.10 -15.33 -34.49
CA SER A 704 -18.90 -14.45 -33.33
C SER A 704 -19.20 -15.19 -32.01
N PRO A 705 -18.27 -15.23 -31.04
CA PRO A 705 -18.51 -15.86 -29.75
C PRO A 705 -19.70 -15.22 -29.03
N HIS A 706 -20.62 -16.04 -28.53
CA HIS A 706 -21.79 -15.55 -27.78
C HIS A 706 -21.36 -15.12 -26.37
N PHE A 707 -21.04 -13.82 -26.22
CA PHE A 707 -20.63 -13.30 -24.92
C PHE A 707 -21.82 -13.17 -23.95
N PRO A 708 -21.59 -13.45 -22.65
CA PRO A 708 -22.59 -13.24 -21.61
C PRO A 708 -23.07 -11.79 -21.54
N ARG A 709 -24.34 -11.62 -21.18
CA ARG A 709 -24.94 -10.29 -21.01
C ARG A 709 -24.35 -9.58 -19.78
N VAL A 710 -23.65 -8.46 -20.03
CA VAL A 710 -23.06 -7.60 -19.00
C VAL A 710 -23.79 -6.27 -18.91
N LEU A 711 -24.11 -5.85 -17.69
CA LEU A 711 -24.66 -4.54 -17.37
C LEU A 711 -23.62 -3.74 -16.57
N ILE A 712 -23.60 -2.42 -16.78
CA ILE A 712 -22.74 -1.51 -16.02
C ILE A 712 -23.54 -0.41 -15.34
N ASP A 713 -23.07 0.03 -14.18
CA ASP A 713 -23.61 1.17 -13.45
C ASP A 713 -22.47 2.06 -12.94
N GLY A 714 -22.50 3.34 -13.31
CA GLY A 714 -21.44 4.28 -12.99
C GLY A 714 -21.42 5.48 -13.93
N PRO A 715 -20.34 6.28 -13.90
CA PRO A 715 -19.14 6.13 -13.06
C PRO A 715 -19.33 6.65 -11.62
N TYR A 716 -18.54 6.15 -10.68
CA TYR A 716 -18.55 6.53 -9.28
C TYR A 716 -17.25 7.21 -8.82
N GLY A 717 -17.40 8.21 -7.93
CA GLY A 717 -16.31 8.97 -7.33
C GLY A 717 -15.39 8.13 -6.40
N ALA A 718 -14.09 8.43 -6.42
CA ALA A 718 -13.02 7.82 -5.64
C ALA A 718 -11.91 8.87 -5.40
N PRO A 719 -11.10 8.75 -4.34
CA PRO A 719 -10.05 9.71 -4.00
C PRO A 719 -9.02 9.96 -5.11
N ALA A 720 -8.68 8.94 -5.90
CA ALA A 720 -7.65 9.00 -6.93
C ALA A 720 -7.95 10.03 -8.04
N GLN A 721 -9.19 10.52 -8.15
CA GLN A 721 -9.55 11.58 -9.10
C GLN A 721 -8.91 12.93 -8.80
N ASP A 722 -8.49 13.15 -7.56
CA ASP A 722 -7.91 14.41 -7.12
C ASP A 722 -6.46 14.58 -7.57
N TYR A 723 -5.87 13.58 -8.23
CA TYR A 723 -4.52 13.67 -8.79
C TYR A 723 -4.31 14.92 -9.66
N LYS A 724 -5.34 15.35 -10.40
CA LYS A 724 -5.31 16.55 -11.27
C LYS A 724 -5.08 17.85 -10.49
N GLN A 725 -5.34 17.86 -9.19
CA GLN A 725 -5.17 19.01 -8.30
C GLN A 725 -3.72 19.19 -7.85
N TYR A 726 -2.89 18.16 -8.00
CA TYR A 726 -1.49 18.14 -7.61
C TYR A 726 -0.57 18.30 -8.82
N GLU A 727 0.50 19.07 -8.66
CA GLU A 727 1.55 19.21 -9.69
C GLU A 727 2.44 17.96 -9.75
N VAL A 728 2.70 17.36 -8.59
CA VAL A 728 3.47 16.13 -8.43
C VAL A 728 2.63 15.06 -7.77
N VAL A 729 2.60 13.86 -8.35
CA VAL A 729 1.86 12.72 -7.80
C VAL A 729 2.76 11.51 -7.58
N LEU A 730 2.57 10.84 -6.45
CA LEU A 730 3.16 9.54 -6.14
C LEU A 730 2.03 8.49 -6.14
N LEU A 731 2.00 7.67 -7.19
CA LEU A 731 1.00 6.63 -7.40
C LEU A 731 1.57 5.27 -6.98
N VAL A 732 0.98 4.64 -5.97
CA VAL A 732 1.47 3.37 -5.39
C VAL A 732 0.40 2.29 -5.51
N GLY A 733 0.56 1.39 -6.49
CA GLY A 733 -0.34 0.27 -6.75
C GLY A 733 0.26 -1.06 -6.30
N LEU A 734 -0.43 -1.82 -5.44
CA LEU A 734 -0.03 -3.18 -5.09
C LEU A 734 -0.87 -4.23 -5.81
N GLY A 735 -0.23 -5.11 -6.58
CA GLY A 735 -0.90 -6.14 -7.37
C GLY A 735 -1.97 -5.53 -8.28
N ILE A 736 -3.21 -6.02 -8.17
CA ILE A 736 -4.36 -5.49 -8.95
C ILE A 736 -4.73 -4.04 -8.57
N GLY A 737 -4.21 -3.53 -7.45
CA GLY A 737 -4.37 -2.13 -7.04
C GLY A 737 -3.73 -1.12 -7.98
N ALA A 738 -2.94 -1.55 -8.98
CA ALA A 738 -2.47 -0.67 -10.04
C ALA A 738 -3.58 -0.15 -10.98
N THR A 739 -4.72 -0.86 -11.06
CA THR A 739 -5.83 -0.56 -12.00
C THR A 739 -6.26 0.92 -12.11
N PRO A 740 -6.58 1.66 -11.03
CA PRO A 740 -6.93 3.07 -11.15
C PRO A 740 -5.77 3.94 -11.65
N PHE A 741 -4.53 3.56 -11.32
CA PHE A 741 -3.34 4.32 -11.68
C PHE A 741 -2.95 4.12 -13.15
N ILE A 742 -3.25 2.97 -13.74
CA ILE A 742 -3.10 2.75 -15.19
C ILE A 742 -3.96 3.74 -15.98
N SER A 743 -5.22 3.93 -15.57
CA SER A 743 -6.11 4.94 -16.18
C SER A 743 -5.56 6.36 -16.00
N ILE A 744 -5.02 6.67 -14.82
CA ILE A 744 -4.42 7.98 -14.50
C ILE A 744 -3.16 8.24 -15.34
N VAL A 745 -2.25 7.27 -15.44
CA VAL A 745 -1.00 7.38 -16.21
C VAL A 745 -1.31 7.60 -17.69
N LYS A 746 -2.23 6.82 -18.29
CA LYS A 746 -2.69 7.06 -19.67
C LYS A 746 -3.30 8.46 -19.84
N ASP A 747 -4.13 8.91 -18.91
CA ASP A 747 -4.71 10.26 -18.97
C ASP A 747 -3.63 11.35 -18.82
N ILE A 748 -2.59 11.15 -18.00
CA ILE A 748 -1.46 12.08 -17.94
C ILE A 748 -0.79 12.18 -19.31
N VAL A 749 -0.39 11.06 -19.93
CA VAL A 749 0.23 11.04 -21.27
C VAL A 749 -0.67 11.76 -22.29
N ASN A 750 -1.97 11.45 -22.32
CA ASN A 750 -2.90 12.05 -23.26
C ASN A 750 -3.07 13.57 -23.08
N ASN A 751 -3.00 14.07 -21.84
CA ASN A 751 -3.04 15.52 -21.60
C ASN A 751 -1.70 16.19 -21.91
N MET A 752 -0.58 15.48 -21.81
CA MET A 752 0.73 16.02 -22.19
C MET A 752 0.85 16.14 -23.71
N LYS A 753 0.47 15.11 -24.47
CA LYS A 753 0.43 15.16 -25.94
C LYS A 753 -0.45 16.29 -26.47
N ALA A 754 -1.67 16.43 -25.91
CA ALA A 754 -2.57 17.51 -26.33
C ALA A 754 -2.00 18.91 -26.05
N ARG A 755 -1.22 19.09 -24.98
CA ARG A 755 -0.55 20.36 -24.69
C ARG A 755 0.60 20.64 -25.66
N GLU A 756 1.32 19.60 -26.07
CA GLU A 756 2.39 19.71 -27.06
C GLU A 756 1.82 20.10 -28.42
N GLU A 757 0.74 19.45 -28.84
CA GLU A 757 0.01 19.80 -30.07
C GLU A 757 -0.49 21.26 -30.03
N GLU A 758 -1.08 21.71 -28.91
CA GLU A 758 -1.50 23.10 -28.71
C GLU A 758 -0.31 24.10 -28.75
N GLU A 759 0.83 23.75 -28.15
CA GLU A 759 2.05 24.57 -28.16
C GLU A 759 2.62 24.68 -29.59
N GLU A 760 2.66 23.58 -30.34
CA GLU A 760 3.12 23.55 -31.74
C GLU A 760 2.19 24.32 -32.68
N GLU A 761 0.87 24.22 -32.52
CA GLU A 761 -0.10 24.98 -33.34
C GLU A 761 0.00 26.48 -33.10
N LEU A 762 0.32 26.90 -31.87
CA LEU A 762 0.56 28.30 -31.52
C LEU A 762 1.87 28.80 -32.15
N GLU A 763 2.92 27.99 -32.15
CA GLU A 763 4.20 28.31 -32.81
C GLU A 763 4.06 28.39 -34.33
N ARG A 764 3.17 27.61 -34.95
CA ARG A 764 2.86 27.65 -36.39
C ARG A 764 1.93 28.80 -36.80
N GLY A 765 1.46 29.61 -35.86
CA GLY A 765 0.65 30.81 -36.13
C GLY A 765 -0.76 30.53 -36.69
N THR A 766 -1.24 29.28 -36.62
CA THR A 766 -2.52 28.85 -37.20
C THR A 766 -3.72 28.96 -36.26
N SER A 767 -3.50 29.23 -34.96
CA SER A 767 -4.57 29.35 -33.96
C SER A 767 -4.75 30.78 -33.45
N LYS A 768 -6.00 31.28 -33.49
CA LYS A 768 -6.37 32.49 -32.72
C LYS A 768 -6.29 32.17 -31.23
N PRO A 769 -5.85 33.09 -30.36
CA PRO A 769 -5.84 32.90 -28.92
C PRO A 769 -7.28 32.99 -28.39
N ASN A 770 -8.11 31.99 -28.68
CA ASN A 770 -9.40 31.84 -28.02
C ASN A 770 -9.09 31.52 -26.56
N GLY A 771 -9.26 32.54 -25.70
CA GLY A 771 -8.92 32.55 -24.28
C GLY A 771 -8.86 31.16 -23.68
N ALA A 772 -7.64 30.61 -23.64
CA ALA A 772 -7.40 29.24 -23.25
C ALA A 772 -8.12 29.01 -21.92
N LYS A 773 -9.15 28.18 -21.94
CA LYS A 773 -9.66 27.59 -20.69
C LYS A 773 -8.47 26.83 -20.14
N LYS A 774 -7.67 27.48 -19.27
CA LYS A 774 -6.56 26.86 -18.53
C LYS A 774 -7.08 25.49 -18.10
N SER A 775 -6.61 24.43 -18.76
CA SER A 775 -7.11 23.11 -18.44
C SER A 775 -6.79 22.94 -16.95
N GLY A 776 -7.78 22.59 -16.14
CA GLY A 776 -7.61 22.47 -14.68
C GLY A 776 -6.67 21.33 -14.27
N PHE A 777 -5.85 20.85 -15.20
CA PHE A 777 -4.92 19.75 -15.08
C PHE A 777 -3.55 20.30 -14.67
N LYS A 778 -3.22 20.18 -13.38
CA LYS A 778 -1.97 20.71 -12.83
C LYS A 778 -0.81 19.72 -12.89
N THR A 779 -1.07 18.43 -13.03
CA THR A 779 -0.06 17.37 -12.91
C THR A 779 1.02 17.51 -13.99
N ARG A 780 2.27 17.74 -13.55
CA ARG A 780 3.47 17.87 -14.41
C ARG A 780 4.45 16.72 -14.20
N ARG A 781 4.41 16.07 -13.03
CA ARG A 781 5.30 14.94 -12.69
C ARG A 781 4.51 13.82 -12.02
N ALA A 782 4.73 12.59 -12.45
CA ALA A 782 4.18 11.40 -11.81
C ALA A 782 5.27 10.38 -11.49
N TYR A 783 5.22 9.82 -10.28
CA TYR A 783 6.02 8.68 -9.86
C TYR A 783 5.08 7.50 -9.70
N PHE A 784 5.17 6.51 -10.58
CA PHE A 784 4.31 5.33 -10.54
C PHE A 784 5.08 4.11 -10.06
N TYR A 785 4.75 3.63 -8.86
CA TYR A 785 5.28 2.42 -8.26
C TYR A 785 4.24 1.31 -8.35
N TRP A 786 4.50 0.34 -9.21
CA TRP A 786 3.72 -0.89 -9.28
C TRP A 786 4.48 -2.02 -8.61
N VAL A 787 3.94 -2.52 -7.49
CA VAL A 787 4.56 -3.56 -6.69
C VAL A 787 3.71 -4.82 -6.75
N THR A 788 4.28 -5.92 -7.24
CA THR A 788 3.60 -7.21 -7.31
C THR A 788 4.49 -8.32 -6.74
N ARG A 789 3.91 -9.48 -6.41
CA ARG A 789 4.63 -10.68 -5.99
C ARG A 789 4.77 -11.68 -7.13
N GLU A 790 3.91 -11.64 -8.13
CA GLU A 790 3.84 -12.67 -9.18
C GLU A 790 4.38 -12.08 -10.49
N GLN A 791 5.35 -12.73 -11.13
CA GLN A 791 5.92 -12.30 -12.41
C GLN A 791 4.85 -12.13 -13.49
N GLY A 792 3.92 -13.07 -13.58
CA GLY A 792 2.80 -13.03 -14.53
C GLY A 792 1.86 -11.83 -14.36
N SER A 793 1.95 -11.09 -13.26
CA SER A 793 1.18 -9.86 -13.09
C SER A 793 1.56 -8.77 -14.09
N PHE A 794 2.83 -8.72 -14.51
CA PHE A 794 3.31 -7.67 -15.42
C PHE A 794 2.66 -7.76 -16.80
N ASP A 795 2.17 -8.93 -17.20
CA ASP A 795 1.46 -9.11 -18.47
C ASP A 795 0.16 -8.31 -18.55
N TRP A 796 -0.49 -8.01 -17.40
CA TRP A 796 -1.79 -7.33 -17.37
C TRP A 796 -1.75 -5.96 -18.02
N PHE A 797 -0.66 -5.23 -17.79
CA PHE A 797 -0.50 -3.84 -18.25
C PHE A 797 0.74 -3.66 -19.13
N LYS A 798 1.37 -4.76 -19.59
CA LYS A 798 2.58 -4.75 -20.41
C LYS A 798 2.52 -3.74 -21.56
N ASN A 799 1.44 -3.79 -22.34
CA ASN A 799 1.23 -2.90 -23.48
C ASN A 799 1.13 -1.43 -23.05
N VAL A 800 0.40 -1.14 -21.97
CA VAL A 800 0.24 0.22 -21.46
C VAL A 800 1.57 0.76 -20.91
N MET A 801 2.33 -0.08 -20.19
CA MET A 801 3.63 0.32 -19.66
C MET A 801 4.63 0.65 -20.79
N ASN A 802 4.63 -0.14 -21.87
CA ASN A 802 5.46 0.13 -23.04
C ASN A 802 5.01 1.40 -23.78
N GLU A 803 3.71 1.56 -24.02
CA GLU A 803 3.13 2.75 -24.66
C GLU A 803 3.50 4.03 -23.89
N VAL A 804 3.39 4.00 -22.56
CA VAL A 804 3.73 5.14 -21.71
C VAL A 804 5.24 5.41 -21.72
N ALA A 805 6.06 4.37 -21.63
CA ALA A 805 7.52 4.52 -21.67
C ALA A 805 8.02 5.07 -23.03
N GLU A 806 7.36 4.71 -24.13
CA GLU A 806 7.67 5.23 -25.47
C GLU A 806 7.16 6.65 -25.67
N ALA A 807 5.97 6.97 -25.15
CA ALA A 807 5.35 8.29 -25.33
C ALA A 807 5.92 9.40 -24.43
N ASP A 808 6.55 9.06 -23.29
CA ASP A 808 7.04 10.03 -22.31
C ASP A 808 8.45 10.56 -22.62
N HIS A 809 8.58 11.28 -23.74
CA HIS A 809 9.88 11.83 -24.16
C HIS A 809 10.46 12.89 -23.20
N LYS A 810 9.58 13.59 -22.46
CA LYS A 810 9.98 14.63 -21.48
C LYS A 810 10.29 14.04 -20.09
N GLY A 811 10.17 12.73 -19.93
CA GLY A 811 10.43 12.02 -18.68
C GLY A 811 9.54 12.50 -17.53
N ALA A 812 8.29 12.88 -17.80
CA ALA A 812 7.34 13.36 -16.79
C ALA A 812 6.76 12.25 -15.92
N ILE A 813 6.82 11.00 -16.37
CA ILE A 813 6.29 9.82 -15.69
C ILE A 813 7.45 8.86 -15.41
N GLU A 814 7.83 8.76 -14.14
CA GLU A 814 8.82 7.80 -13.68
C GLU A 814 8.12 6.48 -13.32
N LEU A 815 8.30 5.46 -14.16
CA LEU A 815 7.72 4.14 -13.97
C LEU A 815 8.68 3.24 -13.17
N HIS A 816 8.17 2.61 -12.10
CA HIS A 816 8.92 1.68 -11.28
C HIS A 816 8.13 0.38 -11.06
N ASN A 817 8.59 -0.69 -11.69
CA ASN A 817 8.09 -2.04 -11.45
C ASN A 817 8.87 -2.67 -10.30
N TYR A 818 8.19 -3.31 -9.35
CA TYR A 818 8.81 -4.06 -8.26
C TYR A 818 8.26 -5.48 -8.19
N CYS A 819 9.15 -6.47 -8.28
CA CYS A 819 8.82 -7.88 -8.09
C CYS A 819 9.30 -8.35 -6.72
N THR A 820 8.36 -8.53 -5.79
CA THR A 820 8.64 -8.85 -4.39
C THR A 820 8.90 -10.33 -4.10
N SER A 821 8.69 -11.22 -5.08
CA SER A 821 9.13 -12.62 -4.96
C SER A 821 10.64 -12.78 -5.16
N VAL A 822 11.26 -11.84 -5.87
CA VAL A 822 12.69 -11.88 -6.19
C VAL A 822 13.47 -11.36 -4.99
N TYR A 823 14.52 -12.08 -4.59
CA TYR A 823 15.42 -11.66 -3.51
C TYR A 823 16.13 -10.36 -3.87
N GLU A 824 16.57 -9.61 -2.86
CA GLU A 824 17.16 -8.28 -3.05
C GLU A 824 18.38 -8.29 -3.98
N GLU A 825 18.60 -7.19 -4.70
CA GLU A 825 19.80 -7.01 -5.52
C GLU A 825 21.04 -7.15 -4.63
N GLY A 826 21.89 -8.14 -4.97
CA GLY A 826 23.04 -8.54 -4.17
C GLY A 826 22.87 -9.86 -3.42
N ASP A 827 21.69 -10.49 -3.42
CA ASP A 827 21.53 -11.88 -2.99
C ASP A 827 22.06 -12.85 -4.04
N ALA A 828 22.75 -13.92 -3.62
CA ALA A 828 23.31 -14.92 -4.52
C ALA A 828 22.22 -15.59 -5.38
N ARG A 829 21.02 -15.80 -4.83
CA ARG A 829 19.88 -16.39 -5.56
C ARG A 829 19.41 -15.52 -6.72
N SER A 830 19.56 -14.21 -6.62
CA SER A 830 19.13 -13.23 -7.64
C SER A 830 20.25 -12.73 -8.52
N ALA A 831 21.50 -13.14 -8.29
CA ALA A 831 22.68 -12.55 -8.94
C ALA A 831 22.64 -12.70 -10.47
N LEU A 832 22.44 -13.92 -10.97
CA LEU A 832 22.34 -14.18 -12.41
C LEU A 832 21.08 -13.57 -13.01
N ILE A 833 19.98 -13.51 -12.27
CA ILE A 833 18.76 -12.83 -12.74
C ILE A 833 19.01 -11.33 -12.92
N ALA A 834 19.70 -10.69 -11.98
CA ALA A 834 20.06 -9.27 -12.06
C ALA A 834 21.06 -9.00 -13.21
N MET A 835 21.99 -9.93 -13.41
CA MET A 835 22.97 -9.92 -14.49
C MET A 835 22.26 -10.00 -15.85
N LEU A 836 21.48 -11.05 -16.04
CA LEU A 836 20.68 -11.31 -17.23
C LEU A 836 19.74 -10.15 -17.55
N GLN A 837 19.07 -9.60 -16.53
CA GLN A 837 18.23 -8.43 -16.67
C GLN A 837 19.00 -7.22 -17.22
N SER A 838 20.22 -7.01 -16.74
CA SER A 838 21.05 -5.87 -17.16
C SER A 838 21.57 -6.06 -18.58
N LEU A 839 22.00 -7.27 -18.94
CA LEU A 839 22.44 -7.62 -20.30
C LEU A 839 21.32 -7.49 -21.32
N ASN A 840 20.18 -8.15 -21.08
CA ASN A 840 19.05 -8.12 -22.01
C ASN A 840 18.45 -6.70 -22.13
N HIS A 841 18.42 -5.92 -21.05
CA HIS A 841 17.97 -4.54 -21.12
C HIS A 841 18.96 -3.64 -21.88
N ALA A 842 20.27 -3.89 -21.78
CA ALA A 842 21.26 -3.15 -22.56
C ALA A 842 21.18 -3.49 -24.06
N LYS A 843 21.00 -4.77 -24.40
CA LYS A 843 20.92 -5.27 -25.78
C LYS A 843 19.59 -4.96 -26.46
N ASN A 844 18.48 -5.32 -25.80
CA ASN A 844 17.14 -5.31 -26.39
C ASN A 844 16.24 -4.18 -25.86
N GLY A 845 16.66 -3.45 -24.82
CA GLY A 845 15.82 -2.42 -24.18
C GLY A 845 14.60 -2.99 -23.46
N VAL A 846 14.62 -4.28 -23.11
CA VAL A 846 13.50 -4.99 -22.49
C VAL A 846 13.95 -5.67 -21.20
N ASP A 847 13.15 -5.54 -20.17
CA ASP A 847 13.31 -6.18 -18.87
C ASP A 847 12.94 -7.66 -18.92
N VAL A 848 13.81 -8.57 -18.46
CA VAL A 848 13.56 -10.03 -18.50
C VAL A 848 12.44 -10.49 -17.55
N VAL A 849 12.22 -9.76 -16.46
CA VAL A 849 11.21 -10.14 -15.46
C VAL A 849 9.81 -9.75 -15.94
N SER A 850 9.62 -8.49 -16.34
CA SER A 850 8.32 -7.95 -16.76
C SER A 850 8.05 -8.08 -18.27
N GLY A 851 9.08 -8.26 -19.08
CA GLY A 851 9.00 -8.18 -20.54
C GLY A 851 8.70 -6.78 -21.07
N THR A 852 8.75 -5.74 -20.23
CA THR A 852 8.46 -4.34 -20.61
C THR A 852 9.74 -3.55 -20.85
N ARG A 853 9.63 -2.35 -21.44
CA ARG A 853 10.75 -1.39 -21.51
C ARG A 853 11.11 -0.77 -20.16
N VAL A 854 10.31 -1.02 -19.12
CA VAL A 854 10.53 -0.51 -17.78
C VAL A 854 11.29 -1.56 -16.97
N LYS A 855 12.54 -1.24 -16.60
CA LYS A 855 13.36 -2.11 -15.75
C LYS A 855 12.67 -2.39 -14.42
N SER A 856 12.57 -3.66 -14.05
CA SER A 856 12.02 -4.09 -12.76
C SER A 856 13.06 -4.01 -11.65
N HIS A 857 12.63 -3.63 -10.46
CA HIS A 857 13.41 -3.70 -9.23
C HIS A 857 13.02 -4.94 -8.42
N PHE A 858 13.96 -5.47 -7.66
CA PHE A 858 13.72 -6.65 -6.82
C PHE A 858 13.39 -6.26 -5.38
N ALA A 859 12.81 -7.23 -4.65
CA ALA A 859 12.32 -7.05 -3.29
C ALA A 859 11.33 -5.89 -3.12
N LYS A 860 11.15 -5.41 -1.89
CA LYS A 860 10.20 -4.34 -1.55
C LYS A 860 10.86 -2.96 -1.71
N PRO A 861 10.12 -1.95 -2.20
CA PRO A 861 10.63 -0.57 -2.24
C PRO A 861 11.00 -0.07 -0.84
N ASN A 862 12.13 0.61 -0.73
CA ASN A 862 12.44 1.39 0.47
C ASN A 862 11.66 2.70 0.43
N TRP A 863 10.43 2.68 0.94
CA TRP A 863 9.54 3.85 0.91
C TRP A 863 10.17 5.10 1.54
N ARG A 864 10.96 4.97 2.62
CA ARG A 864 11.63 6.13 3.22
C ARG A 864 12.59 6.82 2.24
N ASN A 865 13.33 6.04 1.46
CA ASN A 865 14.22 6.59 0.43
C ASN A 865 13.42 7.22 -0.72
N VAL A 866 12.28 6.62 -1.10
CA VAL A 866 11.38 7.19 -2.11
C VAL A 866 10.87 8.57 -1.68
N TYR A 867 10.32 8.69 -0.47
CA TYR A 867 9.86 9.98 0.07
C TYR A 867 11.02 10.98 0.18
N LYS A 868 12.19 10.54 0.65
CA LYS A 868 13.38 11.40 0.73
C LYS A 868 13.77 11.96 -0.63
N ARG A 869 13.81 11.12 -1.66
CA ARG A 869 14.15 11.52 -3.02
C ARG A 869 13.14 12.52 -3.59
N ILE A 870 11.85 12.26 -3.41
CA ILE A 870 10.79 13.15 -3.89
C ILE A 870 10.84 14.50 -3.17
N ALA A 871 11.04 14.50 -1.84
CA ALA A 871 11.16 15.74 -1.06
C ALA A 871 12.37 16.59 -1.46
N LEU A 872 13.48 15.95 -1.86
CA LEU A 872 14.66 16.64 -2.34
C LEU A 872 14.47 17.25 -3.74
N ASN A 873 13.72 16.55 -4.60
CA ASN A 873 13.47 16.98 -5.98
C ASN A 873 12.40 18.06 -6.09
N HIS A 874 11.44 18.10 -5.17
CA HIS A 874 10.25 18.96 -5.21
C HIS A 874 10.11 19.76 -3.91
N ARG A 875 11.04 20.69 -3.68
CA ARG A 875 11.05 21.54 -2.49
C ARG A 875 9.92 22.57 -2.57
N ASP A 876 9.27 22.83 -1.43
CA ASP A 876 8.16 23.79 -1.31
C ASP A 876 6.91 23.45 -2.15
N GLU A 877 6.87 22.24 -2.71
CA GLU A 877 5.74 21.74 -3.48
C GLU A 877 4.84 20.82 -2.66
N ARG A 878 3.61 20.62 -3.16
CA ARG A 878 2.63 19.71 -2.59
C ARG A 878 2.49 18.46 -3.46
N VAL A 879 2.81 17.32 -2.89
CA VAL A 879 2.80 16.00 -3.52
C VAL A 879 1.54 15.23 -3.10
N GLY A 880 0.74 14.81 -4.07
CA GLY A 880 -0.39 13.91 -3.84
C GLY A 880 0.08 12.46 -3.81
N VAL A 881 -0.01 11.80 -2.67
CA VAL A 881 0.33 10.37 -2.55
C VAL A 881 -0.93 9.53 -2.63
N PHE A 882 -1.10 8.77 -3.69
CA PHE A 882 -2.25 7.91 -3.91
C PHE A 882 -1.87 6.45 -3.76
N TYR A 883 -2.54 5.74 -2.86
CA TYR A 883 -2.26 4.34 -2.56
C TYR A 883 -3.48 3.45 -2.82
N CYS A 884 -3.28 2.36 -3.56
CA CYS A 884 -4.28 1.33 -3.77
C CYS A 884 -3.66 -0.06 -3.63
N GLY A 885 -4.16 -0.84 -2.67
CA GLY A 885 -3.58 -2.15 -2.34
C GLY A 885 -3.96 -2.67 -0.96
N ASN A 886 -3.27 -3.71 -0.51
CA ASN A 886 -3.52 -4.35 0.79
C ASN A 886 -3.33 -3.37 1.97
N ALA A 887 -3.81 -3.71 3.17
CA ALA A 887 -3.74 -2.77 4.30
C ALA A 887 -2.34 -2.63 4.93
N GLY A 888 -1.37 -3.47 4.56
CA GLY A 888 -0.06 -3.58 5.22
C GLY A 888 0.72 -2.26 5.24
N PRO A 889 1.16 -1.75 4.09
CA PRO A 889 1.99 -0.54 4.02
C PRO A 889 1.20 0.75 4.16
N THR A 890 -0.13 0.72 4.30
CA THR A 890 -0.94 1.94 4.47
C THR A 890 -0.49 2.76 5.67
N LYS A 891 -0.20 2.10 6.82
CA LYS A 891 0.23 2.79 8.04
C LYS A 891 1.61 3.42 7.84
N ASP A 892 2.54 2.66 7.28
CA ASP A 892 3.92 3.09 7.06
C ASP A 892 3.99 4.24 6.05
N LEU A 893 3.30 4.14 4.91
CA LEU A 893 3.24 5.20 3.91
C LEU A 893 2.61 6.47 4.46
N ARG A 894 1.51 6.35 5.24
CA ARG A 894 0.89 7.50 5.88
C ARG A 894 1.81 8.15 6.92
N GLN A 895 2.51 7.34 7.70
CA GLN A 895 3.49 7.83 8.66
C GLN A 895 4.65 8.54 7.97
N LEU A 896 5.13 8.01 6.84
CA LEU A 896 6.18 8.65 6.05
C LEU A 896 5.71 9.98 5.43
N ALA A 897 4.49 10.01 4.85
CA ALA A 897 3.90 11.25 4.37
C ALA A 897 3.83 12.31 5.47
N TRP A 898 3.37 11.92 6.67
CA TRP A 898 3.34 12.80 7.83
C TRP A 898 4.75 13.23 8.24
N ASP A 899 5.69 12.30 8.40
CA ASP A 899 7.06 12.57 8.83
C ASP A 899 7.78 13.56 7.90
N PHE A 900 7.69 13.36 6.58
CA PHE A 900 8.35 14.22 5.60
C PHE A 900 7.63 15.57 5.44
N SER A 901 6.30 15.61 5.53
CA SER A 901 5.55 16.88 5.49
C SER A 901 5.91 17.84 6.63
N HIS A 902 6.36 17.32 7.76
CA HIS A 902 6.69 18.11 8.95
C HIS A 902 8.19 18.38 9.09
N LYS A 903 9.04 17.53 8.51
CA LYS A 903 10.51 17.64 8.62
C LYS A 903 11.16 18.25 7.37
N THR A 904 10.42 18.42 6.29
CA THR A 904 10.92 19.00 5.02
C THR A 904 9.96 20.09 4.54
N SER A 905 10.39 20.88 3.56
CA SER A 905 9.53 21.92 2.97
C SER A 905 8.43 21.35 2.06
N THR A 906 8.61 20.14 1.54
CA THR A 906 7.63 19.44 0.71
C THR A 906 6.46 18.92 1.56
N LYS A 907 5.22 19.16 1.11
CA LYS A 907 4.00 18.63 1.75
C LYS A 907 3.49 17.40 1.02
N PHE A 908 3.21 16.32 1.74
CA PHE A 908 2.69 15.06 1.21
C PHE A 908 1.26 14.82 1.70
N ASP A 909 0.30 14.85 0.79
CA ASP A 909 -1.10 14.57 1.08
C ASP A 909 -1.41 13.10 0.76
N PHE A 910 -1.67 12.28 1.78
CA PHE A 910 -1.89 10.84 1.61
C PHE A 910 -3.37 10.46 1.40
N HIS A 911 -3.65 9.85 0.26
CA HIS A 911 -4.95 9.37 -0.18
C HIS A 911 -4.94 7.85 -0.31
N LYS A 912 -5.96 7.18 0.26
CA LYS A 912 -6.12 5.73 0.17
C LYS A 912 -7.39 5.35 -0.55
N GLU A 913 -7.22 4.54 -1.59
CA GLU A 913 -8.31 3.83 -2.24
C GLU A 913 -8.82 2.67 -1.36
N ASN A 914 -10.14 2.51 -1.32
CA ASN A 914 -10.81 1.42 -0.60
C ASN A 914 -11.69 0.64 -1.59
N PHE A 915 -11.08 -0.32 -2.29
CA PHE A 915 -11.78 -1.29 -3.14
C PHE A 915 -11.74 -2.67 -2.51
#